data_AF-A0A9D6NPV2-F1
#
_entry.id   AF-A0A9D6NPV2-F1
#
_cell.length_a   1.000
_cell.length_b   1.000
_cell.length_c   1.000
_cell.angle_alpha   90.00
_cell.angle_beta   90.00
_cell.angle_gamma   90.00
#
_symmetry.space_group_name_H-M   'P 1'
#
loop_
_entity.id
_entity.type
_entity.pdbx_description
1 polymer ?
#
loop_
_entity_poly.entity_id
_entity_poly.type
_entity_poly.pdbx_seq_one_letter_code
_entity_poly.pdbx_strand_id
1 'polypeptide(L)'
;MPVDPKKKEQESIDRAFELAYFIHANRGIALCVAEEAWRKLDQALGQQDKRRYYPPLRRQRRMRISMREEHLLQCLVYAESDAWERCTEQGDSPYPLTEEDMVIRFIKHLVRITVRRNALYVTLGVSQLLYEFGTSEVQQMYNVLLWDEKQFKDKSFVRQQRKVLMRDINERFADQIQTEKTAERGERFIPQRTTPRLIQLVKECLQRFTPWGTVCLIPASFPAQGKVAGLHFSGADPDEEHPIEMNRIHTILHPECFSRFIRGLGFDLRDERLAVPSFSFSTGGQPRGDRFHPPKLEAEDYLRLQRIREADARRRRVFLARQVDLYVDGIKQASFDPRQTSRFQLEVGPGAEVLEVRGQDAEGELTLAVLLLRSPWLPREEPFRDWIVMEGGQKVTIALTPIRDASQNIERTKVEVSYTEPHPLRALSWLAQRGWFGLTEMFGLRPKWFWVGATTVAMALTIMVATLIWFRHLSLPEAPTPPRIELARPPEIEPASPIPPSTPNVSPFPQESSLLIARAGWSMDPETMGQAIPIEALRGEAKPIDLSSRQMTVLISLPIYGPGDQPYTHYRLTLRTGEKSLSQRSLRAPHMVQNMPRHVLSVTLLPGQLPKAEAYELRVEGQTRNGWRQLGRVVLRA
;
A
#
# COMPACT_ATOMS: atom_id res chain seq x y z
N MET A 1 -2.49 6.82 35.79
CA MET A 1 -1.01 6.76 35.68
C MET A 1 -0.65 6.77 34.20
N PRO A 2 0.34 7.55 33.74
CA PRO A 2 0.79 7.50 32.36
C PRO A 2 1.30 6.09 32.04
N VAL A 3 0.79 5.50 30.94
CA VAL A 3 1.29 4.21 30.45
C VAL A 3 2.73 4.43 29.97
N ASP A 4 3.65 3.55 30.37
CA ASP A 4 5.03 3.57 29.88
C ASP A 4 5.01 3.50 28.34
N PRO A 5 5.59 4.49 27.62
CA PRO A 5 5.57 4.52 26.16
C PRO A 5 6.17 3.25 25.53
N LYS A 6 7.18 2.64 26.17
CA LYS A 6 7.78 1.38 25.69
C LYS A 6 6.78 0.23 25.76
N LYS A 7 5.99 0.17 26.82
CA LYS A 7 4.95 -0.84 26.99
C LYS A 7 3.86 -0.67 25.93
N LYS A 8 3.42 0.56 25.67
CA LYS A 8 2.43 0.86 24.61
C LYS A 8 2.96 0.46 23.23
N GLU A 9 4.24 0.72 22.97
CA GLU A 9 4.90 0.33 21.72
C GLU A 9 4.92 -1.20 21.56
N GLN A 10 5.34 -1.92 22.61
CA GLN A 10 5.37 -3.38 22.63
C GLN A 10 3.98 -3.99 22.39
N GLU A 11 2.96 -3.49 23.08
CA GLU A 11 1.56 -3.91 22.89
C GLU A 11 1.06 -3.68 21.45
N SER A 12 1.55 -2.64 20.78
CA SER A 12 1.16 -2.33 19.39
C SER A 12 1.80 -3.31 18.40
N ILE A 13 3.08 -3.63 18.62
CA ILE A 13 3.82 -4.65 17.86
C ILE A 13 3.17 -6.02 18.03
N ASP A 14 2.84 -6.40 19.27
CA ASP A 14 2.19 -7.67 19.58
C ASP A 14 0.87 -7.79 18.81
N ARG A 15 -0.01 -6.79 18.90
CA ARG A 15 -1.28 -6.79 18.17
C ARG A 15 -1.12 -6.89 16.66
N ALA A 16 -0.13 -6.20 16.09
CA ALA A 16 0.17 -6.29 14.66
C ALA A 16 0.61 -7.70 14.25
N PHE A 17 1.50 -8.30 15.03
CA PHE A 17 1.95 -9.66 14.81
C PHE A 17 0.83 -10.70 15.00
N GLU A 18 0.06 -10.63 16.08
CA GLU A 18 -1.05 -11.53 16.36
C GLU A 18 -2.10 -11.49 15.25
N LEU A 19 -2.43 -10.31 14.75
CA LEU A 19 -3.36 -10.14 13.65
C LEU A 19 -2.80 -10.71 12.34
N ALA A 20 -1.53 -10.44 12.03
CA ALA A 20 -0.88 -11.00 10.86
C ALA A 20 -0.78 -12.54 10.94
N TYR A 21 -0.50 -13.08 12.12
CA TYR A 21 -0.45 -14.52 12.37
C TYR A 21 -1.83 -15.17 12.22
N PHE A 22 -2.89 -14.51 12.69
CA PHE A 22 -4.25 -14.99 12.47
C PHE A 22 -4.60 -15.10 10.97
N ILE A 23 -4.14 -14.13 10.16
CA ILE A 23 -4.40 -14.11 8.71
C ILE A 23 -3.60 -15.21 7.99
N HIS A 24 -2.32 -15.41 8.33
CA HIS A 24 -1.40 -16.24 7.55
C HIS A 24 -1.07 -17.62 8.16
N ALA A 25 -1.28 -17.80 9.46
CA ALA A 25 -0.85 -18.96 10.26
C ALA A 25 0.62 -19.36 10.06
N ASN A 26 1.49 -18.37 9.83
CA ASN A 26 2.91 -18.58 9.62
C ASN A 26 3.68 -17.48 10.34
N ARG A 27 4.54 -17.87 11.29
CA ARG A 27 5.29 -16.92 12.13
C ARG A 27 6.17 -15.99 11.29
N GLY A 28 6.86 -16.54 10.28
CA GLY A 28 7.76 -15.77 9.42
C GLY A 28 7.02 -14.73 8.59
N ILE A 29 5.94 -15.14 7.92
CA ILE A 29 5.10 -14.21 7.14
C ILE A 29 4.47 -13.16 8.05
N ALA A 30 3.94 -13.58 9.21
CA ALA A 30 3.33 -12.67 10.17
C ALA A 30 4.30 -11.61 10.69
N LEU A 31 5.54 -12.00 11.02
CA LEU A 31 6.57 -11.07 11.46
C LEU A 31 6.96 -10.09 10.34
N CYS A 32 7.10 -10.56 9.10
CA CYS A 32 7.37 -9.69 7.95
C CYS A 32 6.24 -8.68 7.71
N VAL A 33 4.98 -9.12 7.78
CA VAL A 33 3.81 -8.25 7.63
C VAL A 33 3.74 -7.21 8.76
N ALA A 34 3.95 -7.63 10.02
CA ALA A 34 3.98 -6.72 11.16
C ALA A 34 5.13 -5.72 11.07
N GLU A 35 6.33 -6.16 10.65
CA GLU A 35 7.49 -5.32 10.40
C GLU A 35 7.19 -4.23 9.36
N GLU A 36 6.71 -4.61 8.17
CA GLU A 36 6.42 -3.65 7.10
C GLU A 36 5.27 -2.69 7.48
N ALA A 37 4.23 -3.19 8.16
CA ALA A 37 3.14 -2.34 8.66
C ALA A 37 3.65 -1.32 9.70
N TRP A 38 4.51 -1.77 10.63
CA TRP A 38 5.11 -0.92 11.66
C TRP A 38 6.02 0.15 11.07
N ARG A 39 6.87 -0.21 10.09
CA ARG A 39 7.74 0.74 9.36
C ARG A 39 6.96 1.86 8.67
N LYS A 40 5.75 1.56 8.17
CA LYS A 40 4.89 2.50 7.45
C LYS A 40 4.02 3.38 8.36
N LEU A 41 3.91 3.03 9.65
CA LEU A 41 3.01 3.71 10.59
C LEU A 41 3.33 5.20 10.76
N ASP A 42 4.59 5.56 10.95
CA ASP A 42 5.00 6.97 11.13
C ASP A 42 4.60 7.86 9.94
N GLN A 43 4.77 7.33 8.73
CA GLN A 43 4.40 8.05 7.51
C GLN A 43 2.89 8.16 7.36
N ALA A 44 2.14 7.10 7.71
CA ALA A 44 0.69 7.15 7.71
C ALA A 44 0.12 8.14 8.75
N LEU A 45 0.71 8.20 9.94
CA LEU A 45 0.36 9.15 11.01
C LEU A 45 0.61 10.59 10.59
N GLY A 46 1.81 10.89 10.08
CA GLY A 46 2.17 12.23 9.61
C GLY A 46 1.23 12.77 8.52
N GLN A 47 0.59 11.89 7.74
CA GLN A 47 -0.43 12.26 6.75
C GLN A 47 -1.81 12.53 7.37
N GLN A 48 -2.16 11.90 8.50
CA GLN A 48 -3.43 12.16 9.17
C GLN A 48 -3.40 13.44 9.99
N ASP A 49 -2.31 13.69 10.73
CA ASP A 49 -2.21 14.85 11.62
C ASP A 49 -2.32 16.18 10.87
N LYS A 50 -1.72 16.27 9.68
CA LYS A 50 -1.79 17.48 8.84
C LYS A 50 -3.22 17.84 8.44
N ARG A 51 -4.11 16.86 8.31
CA ARG A 51 -5.52 17.13 7.97
C ARG A 51 -6.27 17.80 9.10
N ARG A 52 -5.87 17.57 10.36
CA ARG A 52 -6.48 18.26 11.51
C ARG A 52 -6.20 19.76 11.44
N TYR A 53 -5.00 20.14 11.02
CA TYR A 53 -4.56 21.54 10.98
C TYR A 53 -5.32 22.42 9.96
N TYR A 54 -5.79 21.86 8.84
CA TYR A 54 -6.49 22.66 7.82
C TYR A 54 -8.01 22.64 8.05
N PRO A 55 -8.63 23.76 8.51
CA PRO A 55 -10.07 23.80 8.68
C PRO A 55 -10.74 23.53 7.33
N PRO A 56 -11.77 22.68 7.28
CA PRO A 56 -12.50 22.45 6.05
C PRO A 56 -13.05 23.78 5.55
N LEU A 57 -12.95 24.04 4.24
CA LEU A 57 -13.68 25.15 3.61
C LEU A 57 -15.16 25.00 4.01
N ARG A 58 -15.78 26.11 4.49
CA ARG A 58 -17.04 26.22 5.25
C ARG A 58 -18.27 25.42 4.77
N ARG A 59 -18.21 24.69 3.66
CA ARG A 59 -19.31 23.90 3.09
C ARG A 59 -19.03 22.40 2.96
N GLN A 60 -17.81 21.92 3.22
CA GLN A 60 -17.50 20.49 3.14
C GLN A 60 -17.39 19.88 4.54
N ARG A 61 -18.43 19.15 4.97
CA ARG A 61 -18.30 18.25 6.13
C ARG A 61 -17.12 17.31 5.87
N ARG A 62 -16.25 17.11 6.88
CA ARG A 62 -15.17 16.13 6.83
C ARG A 62 -15.79 14.73 6.80
N MET A 63 -16.07 14.21 5.61
CA MET A 63 -16.60 12.85 5.42
C MET A 63 -15.54 11.77 5.70
N ARG A 64 -14.29 12.16 5.94
CA ARG A 64 -13.16 11.24 6.15
C ARG A 64 -12.95 10.99 7.63
N ILE A 65 -13.10 9.74 8.04
CA ILE A 65 -12.78 9.30 9.41
C ILE A 65 -11.28 9.44 9.68
N SER A 66 -10.91 10.31 10.63
CA SER A 66 -9.59 10.30 11.26
C SER A 66 -9.43 9.02 12.08
N MET A 67 -8.34 8.30 11.85
CA MET A 67 -8.04 7.05 12.54
C MET A 67 -7.02 7.35 13.64
N ARG A 68 -7.04 6.57 14.72
CA ARG A 68 -5.98 6.62 15.73
C ARG A 68 -4.79 5.80 15.25
N GLU A 69 -3.67 5.92 15.93
CA GLU A 69 -2.45 5.15 15.70
C GLU A 69 -2.75 3.64 15.60
N GLU A 70 -3.48 3.08 16.58
CA GLU A 70 -3.82 1.67 16.59
C GLU A 70 -4.68 1.26 15.37
N HIS A 71 -5.65 2.08 14.97
CA HIS A 71 -6.49 1.82 13.80
C HIS A 71 -5.70 1.87 12.48
N LEU A 72 -4.74 2.80 12.38
CA LEU A 72 -3.87 2.90 11.21
C LEU A 72 -2.96 1.68 11.10
N LEU A 73 -2.35 1.26 12.21
CA LEU A 73 -1.51 0.06 12.23
C LEU A 73 -2.29 -1.18 11.81
N GLN A 74 -3.51 -1.35 12.32
CA GLN A 74 -4.40 -2.43 11.90
C GLN A 74 -4.69 -2.39 10.39
N CYS A 75 -4.98 -1.21 9.84
CA CYS A 75 -5.20 -1.04 8.40
C CYS A 75 -3.95 -1.36 7.57
N LEU A 76 -2.75 -1.00 8.06
CA LEU A 76 -1.48 -1.32 7.42
C LEU A 76 -1.22 -2.84 7.43
N VAL A 77 -1.54 -3.55 8.51
CA VAL A 77 -1.47 -5.03 8.55
C VAL A 77 -2.35 -5.65 7.47
N TYR A 78 -3.57 -5.13 7.24
CA TYR A 78 -4.44 -5.62 6.16
C TYR A 78 -3.89 -5.34 4.77
N ALA A 79 -3.24 -4.19 4.59
CA ALA A 79 -2.62 -3.78 3.34
C ALA A 79 -1.42 -4.68 3.01
N GLU A 80 -0.48 -4.82 3.95
CA GLU A 80 0.72 -5.65 3.78
C GLU A 80 0.38 -7.13 3.60
N SER A 81 -0.68 -7.61 4.24
CA SER A 81 -1.12 -9.00 4.09
C SER A 81 -1.61 -9.34 2.69
N ASP A 82 -2.14 -8.38 1.93
CA ASP A 82 -2.83 -8.65 0.66
C ASP A 82 -1.91 -9.23 -0.42
N ALA A 83 -0.65 -8.77 -0.48
CA ALA A 83 0.32 -9.30 -1.42
C ALA A 83 0.61 -10.79 -1.16
N TRP A 84 0.81 -11.16 0.11
CA TRP A 84 1.04 -12.55 0.53
C TRP A 84 -0.18 -13.44 0.30
N GLU A 85 -1.37 -12.90 0.55
CA GLU A 85 -2.63 -13.59 0.29
C GLU A 85 -2.79 -13.92 -1.19
N ARG A 86 -2.66 -12.92 -2.06
CA ARG A 86 -2.77 -13.08 -3.52
C ARG A 86 -1.75 -14.08 -4.05
N CYS A 87 -0.50 -14.03 -3.58
CA CYS A 87 0.50 -15.04 -3.95
C CYS A 87 0.04 -16.46 -3.56
N THR A 88 -0.52 -16.64 -2.37
CA THR A 88 -1.01 -17.95 -1.92
C THR A 88 -2.24 -18.41 -2.72
N GLU A 89 -3.17 -17.51 -2.99
CA GLU A 89 -4.38 -17.79 -3.79
C GLU A 89 -4.06 -18.19 -5.23
N GLN A 90 -2.99 -17.62 -5.78
CA GLN A 90 -2.52 -17.92 -7.13
C GLN A 90 -1.77 -19.26 -7.21
N GLY A 91 -1.56 -19.95 -6.09
CA GLY A 91 -0.78 -21.18 -6.01
C GLY A 91 0.74 -20.97 -5.96
N ASP A 92 1.20 -19.73 -5.75
CA ASP A 92 2.64 -19.40 -5.70
C ASP A 92 3.25 -19.66 -4.30
N SER A 93 2.44 -20.08 -3.33
CA SER A 93 2.89 -20.40 -1.97
C SER A 93 3.17 -21.90 -1.85
N PRO A 94 4.23 -22.30 -1.10
CA PRO A 94 4.46 -23.72 -0.80
C PRO A 94 3.33 -24.34 0.05
N TYR A 95 2.48 -23.52 0.67
CA TYR A 95 1.42 -23.98 1.54
C TYR A 95 0.09 -24.06 0.78
N PRO A 96 -0.64 -25.18 0.87
CA PRO A 96 -1.94 -25.31 0.23
C PRO A 96 -2.94 -24.32 0.82
N LEU A 97 -3.75 -23.71 -0.04
CA LEU A 97 -4.82 -22.82 0.35
C LEU A 97 -5.97 -23.65 0.97
N THR A 98 -6.46 -23.26 2.14
CA THR A 98 -7.59 -23.92 2.80
C THR A 98 -8.86 -23.09 2.71
N GLU A 99 -10.02 -23.71 2.95
CA GLU A 99 -11.30 -22.98 3.03
C GLU A 99 -11.29 -21.96 4.16
N GLU A 100 -10.73 -22.34 5.30
CA GLU A 100 -10.55 -21.46 6.44
C GLU A 100 -9.72 -20.21 6.09
N ASP A 101 -8.65 -20.36 5.30
CA ASP A 101 -7.88 -19.22 4.78
C ASP A 101 -8.77 -18.28 3.95
N MET A 102 -9.57 -18.84 3.04
CA MET A 102 -10.43 -18.05 2.16
C MET A 102 -11.54 -17.32 2.90
N VAL A 103 -12.15 -17.95 3.91
CA VAL A 103 -13.13 -17.29 4.79
C VAL A 103 -12.49 -16.11 5.53
N ILE A 104 -11.31 -16.32 6.14
CA ILE A 104 -10.60 -15.26 6.86
C ILE A 104 -10.25 -14.10 5.94
N ARG A 105 -9.75 -14.39 4.73
CA ARG A 105 -9.37 -13.37 3.74
C ARG A 105 -10.57 -12.62 3.20
N PHE A 106 -11.68 -13.31 2.93
CA PHE A 106 -12.95 -12.70 2.53
C PHE A 106 -13.44 -11.72 3.59
N ILE A 107 -13.52 -12.14 4.85
CA ILE A 107 -13.97 -11.26 5.94
C ILE A 107 -12.99 -10.13 6.15
N LYS A 108 -11.68 -10.39 6.15
CA LYS A 108 -10.63 -9.36 6.26
C LYS A 108 -10.81 -8.30 5.17
N HIS A 109 -10.98 -8.72 3.92
CA HIS A 109 -11.15 -7.81 2.79
C HIS A 109 -12.45 -7.01 2.92
N LEU A 110 -13.56 -7.66 3.25
CA LEU A 110 -14.85 -7.02 3.51
C LEU A 110 -14.73 -5.92 4.59
N VAL A 111 -14.09 -6.23 5.71
CA VAL A 111 -13.86 -5.26 6.79
C VAL A 111 -12.93 -4.14 6.33
N ARG A 112 -11.82 -4.46 5.68
CA ARG A 112 -10.84 -3.48 5.16
C ARG A 112 -11.48 -2.46 4.24
N ILE A 113 -12.27 -2.88 3.24
CA ILE A 113 -12.88 -1.96 2.27
C ILE A 113 -14.02 -1.13 2.88
N THR A 114 -14.69 -1.63 3.93
CA THR A 114 -15.82 -0.95 4.56
C THR A 114 -15.40 0.01 5.66
N VAL A 115 -14.50 -0.38 6.58
CA VAL A 115 -14.01 0.45 7.71
C VAL A 115 -13.34 1.73 7.25
N ARG A 116 -12.64 1.68 6.11
CA ARG A 116 -12.00 2.87 5.53
C ARG A 116 -12.99 3.93 5.07
N ARG A 117 -14.24 3.55 4.83
CA ARG A 117 -15.31 4.45 4.38
C ARG A 117 -16.03 5.03 5.58
N ASN A 118 -17.02 4.31 6.12
CA ASN A 118 -17.81 4.69 7.29
C ASN A 118 -18.70 3.54 7.80
N ALA A 119 -19.41 3.78 8.89
CA ALA A 119 -20.32 2.82 9.52
C ALA A 119 -21.45 2.36 8.60
N LEU A 120 -21.88 3.17 7.61
CA LEU A 120 -22.86 2.72 6.61
C LEU A 120 -22.31 1.54 5.82
N TYR A 121 -21.09 1.66 5.28
CA TYR A 121 -20.50 0.58 4.50
C TYR A 121 -20.24 -0.66 5.35
N VAL A 122 -19.85 -0.50 6.61
CA VAL A 122 -19.70 -1.63 7.54
C VAL A 122 -21.05 -2.30 7.81
N THR A 123 -22.10 -1.51 8.03
CA THR A 123 -23.48 -2.03 8.19
C THR A 123 -23.92 -2.80 6.94
N LEU A 124 -23.66 -2.25 5.74
CA LEU A 124 -23.95 -2.93 4.48
C LEU A 124 -23.16 -4.23 4.31
N GLY A 125 -21.84 -4.18 4.54
CA GLY A 125 -20.97 -5.33 4.39
C GLY A 125 -21.34 -6.46 5.35
N VAL A 126 -21.41 -6.17 6.64
CA VAL A 126 -21.69 -7.19 7.66
C VAL A 126 -23.15 -7.62 7.62
N SER A 127 -24.09 -6.68 7.67
CA SER A 127 -25.50 -7.06 7.81
C SER A 127 -26.07 -7.58 6.48
N GLN A 128 -25.76 -6.95 5.36
CA GLN A 128 -26.39 -7.31 4.08
C GLN A 128 -25.61 -8.36 3.29
N LEU A 129 -24.27 -8.31 3.29
CA LEU A 129 -23.46 -9.25 2.51
C LEU A 129 -23.06 -10.49 3.32
N LEU A 130 -22.82 -10.36 4.62
CA LEU A 130 -22.43 -11.50 5.47
C LEU A 130 -23.60 -12.15 6.22
N TYR A 131 -24.65 -11.41 6.60
CA TYR A 131 -25.83 -11.93 7.34
C TYR A 131 -27.17 -11.78 6.59
N GLU A 132 -27.18 -11.55 5.28
CA GLU A 132 -28.36 -11.44 4.40
C GLU A 132 -29.58 -10.66 4.93
N PHE A 133 -29.38 -9.66 5.78
CA PHE A 133 -30.46 -8.78 6.23
C PHE A 133 -31.06 -8.01 5.05
N GLY A 134 -32.38 -7.83 5.05
CA GLY A 134 -33.10 -7.10 4.03
C GLY A 134 -32.72 -5.62 4.01
N THR A 135 -32.94 -4.95 2.87
CA THR A 135 -32.60 -3.52 2.73
C THR A 135 -33.31 -2.65 3.76
N SER A 136 -34.56 -2.97 4.12
CA SER A 136 -35.30 -2.24 5.15
C SER A 136 -34.71 -2.45 6.55
N GLU A 137 -34.32 -3.68 6.90
CA GLU A 137 -33.67 -4.00 8.19
C GLU A 137 -32.34 -3.24 8.32
N VAL A 138 -31.50 -3.29 7.28
CA VAL A 138 -30.20 -2.59 7.21
C VAL A 138 -30.36 -1.07 7.29
N GLN A 139 -31.39 -0.52 6.64
CA GLN A 139 -31.69 0.91 6.73
C GLN A 139 -32.07 1.28 8.18
N GLN A 140 -32.89 0.48 8.84
CA GLN A 140 -33.27 0.70 10.23
C GLN A 140 -32.06 0.60 11.17
N MET A 141 -31.18 -0.39 10.98
CA MET A 141 -29.91 -0.50 11.72
C MET A 141 -29.09 0.78 11.61
N TYR A 142 -28.89 1.28 10.40
CA TYR A 142 -28.10 2.48 10.16
C TYR A 142 -28.75 3.74 10.75
N ASN A 143 -30.08 3.84 10.65
CA ASN A 143 -30.83 4.97 11.22
C ASN A 143 -30.65 5.05 12.74
N VAL A 144 -30.68 3.91 13.43
CA VAL A 144 -30.45 3.85 14.87
C VAL A 144 -28.99 4.14 15.23
N LEU A 145 -28.01 3.83 14.37
CA LEU A 145 -26.61 4.22 14.60
C LEU A 145 -26.37 5.73 14.46
N LEU A 146 -27.06 6.42 13.54
CA LEU A 146 -26.87 7.86 13.32
C LEU A 146 -27.72 8.75 14.23
N TRP A 147 -28.96 8.34 14.53
CA TRP A 147 -29.93 9.14 15.29
C TRP A 147 -30.17 10.58 14.73
N ASP A 148 -29.88 10.81 13.44
CA ASP A 148 -30.14 12.09 12.75
C ASP A 148 -31.16 11.89 11.62
N GLU A 149 -32.40 12.30 11.86
CA GLU A 149 -33.51 12.22 10.92
C GLU A 149 -33.27 13.01 9.62
N LYS A 150 -32.34 13.96 9.59
CA LYS A 150 -32.11 14.79 8.39
C LYS A 150 -31.18 14.13 7.38
N GLN A 151 -30.57 12.99 7.73
CA GLN A 151 -29.57 12.32 6.90
C GLN A 151 -30.07 11.04 6.22
N PHE A 152 -31.39 10.82 6.18
CA PHE A 152 -31.94 9.61 5.57
C PHE A 152 -31.50 9.47 4.12
N LYS A 153 -30.86 8.33 3.85
CA LYS A 153 -30.56 7.91 2.50
C LYS A 153 -31.72 7.07 1.99
N ASP A 154 -32.13 7.33 0.75
CA ASP A 154 -33.14 6.51 0.07
C ASP A 154 -32.65 5.07 -0.11
N LYS A 155 -33.58 4.12 -0.17
CA LYS A 155 -33.31 2.69 -0.44
C LYS A 155 -32.53 2.51 -1.75
N SER A 156 -32.77 3.38 -2.74
CA SER A 156 -32.01 3.40 -4.00
C SER A 156 -30.51 3.63 -3.76
N PHE A 157 -30.16 4.58 -2.89
CA PHE A 157 -28.77 4.87 -2.51
C PHE A 157 -28.13 3.67 -1.81
N VAL A 158 -28.83 3.06 -0.85
CA VAL A 158 -28.36 1.86 -0.14
C VAL A 158 -28.07 0.72 -1.13
N ARG A 159 -28.98 0.46 -2.08
CA ARG A 159 -28.79 -0.55 -3.13
C ARG A 159 -27.61 -0.22 -4.04
N GLN A 160 -27.40 1.05 -4.39
CA GLN A 160 -26.25 1.47 -5.19
C GLN A 160 -24.93 1.24 -4.45
N GLN A 161 -24.85 1.60 -3.16
CA GLN A 161 -23.63 1.36 -2.37
C GLN A 161 -23.35 -0.12 -2.17
N ARG A 162 -24.39 -0.95 -2.02
CA ARG A 162 -24.25 -2.42 -2.01
C ARG A 162 -23.65 -2.93 -3.33
N LYS A 163 -24.11 -2.45 -4.49
CA LYS A 163 -23.54 -2.83 -5.79
C LYS A 163 -22.06 -2.48 -5.91
N VAL A 164 -21.67 -1.30 -5.40
CA VAL A 164 -20.25 -0.90 -5.35
C VAL A 164 -19.45 -1.89 -4.51
N LEU A 165 -19.91 -2.23 -3.29
CA LEU A 165 -19.23 -3.22 -2.44
C LEU A 165 -19.14 -4.61 -3.08
N MET A 166 -20.22 -5.10 -3.70
CA MET A 166 -20.21 -6.38 -4.41
C MET A 166 -19.16 -6.39 -5.53
N ARG A 167 -19.07 -5.31 -6.31
CA ARG A 167 -18.06 -5.16 -7.35
C ARG A 167 -16.65 -5.17 -6.77
N ASP A 168 -16.39 -4.40 -5.71
CA ASP A 168 -15.05 -4.34 -5.09
C ASP A 168 -14.60 -5.74 -4.59
N ILE A 169 -15.53 -6.51 -4.02
CA ILE A 169 -15.27 -7.89 -3.58
C ILE A 169 -15.03 -8.82 -4.78
N ASN A 170 -15.87 -8.73 -5.82
CA ASN A 170 -15.69 -9.51 -7.05
C ASN A 170 -14.37 -9.18 -7.76
N GLU A 171 -13.92 -7.91 -7.76
CA GLU A 171 -12.62 -7.54 -8.31
C GLU A 171 -11.46 -8.18 -7.54
N ARG A 172 -11.58 -8.33 -6.22
CA ARG A 172 -10.54 -8.96 -5.39
C ARG A 172 -10.48 -10.48 -5.53
N PHE A 173 -11.63 -11.15 -5.55
CA PHE A 173 -11.72 -12.62 -5.51
C PHE A 173 -12.02 -13.25 -6.87
N ALA A 174 -12.40 -12.45 -7.86
CA ALA A 174 -12.63 -12.86 -9.25
C ALA A 174 -13.46 -14.15 -9.37
N ASP A 175 -12.88 -15.19 -9.95
CA ASP A 175 -13.45 -16.51 -10.21
C ASP A 175 -13.53 -17.41 -8.97
N GLN A 176 -12.93 -17.00 -7.86
CA GLN A 176 -12.90 -17.78 -6.62
C GLN A 176 -14.23 -17.75 -5.87
N ILE A 177 -15.10 -16.77 -6.12
CA ILE A 177 -16.43 -16.68 -5.50
C ILE A 177 -17.51 -16.72 -6.56
N GLN A 178 -18.62 -17.36 -6.24
CA GLN A 178 -19.76 -17.47 -7.16
C GLN A 178 -20.85 -16.48 -6.78
N THR A 179 -21.46 -15.87 -7.79
CA THR A 179 -22.60 -14.95 -7.64
C THR A 179 -23.78 -15.42 -8.45
N GLU A 180 -24.98 -15.22 -7.92
CA GLU A 180 -26.24 -15.45 -8.63
C GLU A 180 -27.11 -14.20 -8.67
N LYS A 181 -27.88 -14.06 -9.75
CA LYS A 181 -28.87 -12.98 -9.91
C LYS A 181 -30.22 -13.48 -9.40
N THR A 182 -30.71 -12.87 -8.33
CA THR A 182 -32.06 -13.12 -7.82
C THR A 182 -33.05 -12.08 -8.36
N ALA A 183 -34.29 -12.49 -8.59
CA ALA A 183 -35.36 -11.61 -9.08
C ALA A 183 -35.64 -10.43 -8.12
N GLU A 184 -35.54 -10.65 -6.80
CA GLU A 184 -35.94 -9.67 -5.78
C GLU A 184 -34.78 -8.86 -5.18
N ARG A 185 -33.58 -9.45 -5.03
CA ARG A 185 -32.47 -8.85 -4.28
C ARG A 185 -31.28 -8.44 -5.16
N GLY A 186 -31.36 -8.66 -6.47
CA GLY A 186 -30.25 -8.45 -7.40
C GLY A 186 -29.16 -9.52 -7.24
N GLU A 187 -27.91 -9.16 -7.52
CA GLU A 187 -26.76 -10.05 -7.40
C GLU A 187 -26.46 -10.37 -5.93
N ARG A 188 -26.27 -11.65 -5.58
CA ARG A 188 -25.80 -12.10 -4.27
C ARG A 188 -24.72 -13.18 -4.43
N PHE A 189 -23.91 -13.39 -3.40
CA PHE A 189 -23.01 -14.53 -3.35
C PHE A 189 -23.81 -15.81 -3.14
N ILE A 190 -23.37 -16.91 -3.75
CA ILE A 190 -23.91 -18.24 -3.42
C ILE A 190 -23.30 -18.63 -2.07
N PRO A 191 -24.09 -18.78 -1.00
CA PRO A 191 -23.54 -19.08 0.32
C PRO A 191 -23.10 -20.55 0.40
N GLN A 192 -22.02 -20.81 1.11
CA GLN A 192 -21.66 -22.16 1.51
C GLN A 192 -22.52 -22.66 2.67
N ARG A 193 -22.53 -23.97 2.90
CA ARG A 193 -23.31 -24.57 3.99
C ARG A 193 -22.82 -24.03 5.34
N THR A 194 -23.72 -23.41 6.10
CA THR A 194 -23.44 -22.95 7.45
C THR A 194 -23.21 -24.14 8.39
N THR A 195 -22.05 -24.15 9.03
CA THR A 195 -21.67 -25.15 10.06
C THR A 195 -21.32 -24.44 11.37
N PRO A 196 -21.40 -25.11 12.53
CA PRO A 196 -20.96 -24.54 13.81
C PRO A 196 -19.53 -24.01 13.78
N ARG A 197 -18.62 -24.74 13.09
CA ARG A 197 -17.23 -24.31 12.90
C ARG A 197 -17.13 -23.02 12.09
N LEU A 198 -17.89 -22.90 11.01
CA LEU A 198 -17.92 -21.68 10.19
C LEU A 198 -18.45 -20.49 11.00
N ILE A 199 -19.54 -20.68 11.75
CA ILE A 199 -20.11 -19.64 12.62
C ILE A 199 -19.07 -19.15 13.62
N GLN A 200 -18.35 -20.07 14.27
CA GLN A 200 -17.28 -19.72 15.21
C GLN A 200 -16.13 -18.98 14.51
N LEU A 201 -15.69 -19.47 13.35
CA LEU A 201 -14.63 -18.81 12.57
C LEU A 201 -15.02 -17.37 12.19
N VAL A 202 -16.25 -17.14 11.74
CA VAL A 202 -16.74 -15.80 11.41
C VAL A 202 -16.75 -14.90 12.65
N LYS A 203 -17.23 -15.39 13.80
CA LYS A 203 -17.20 -14.64 15.06
C LYS A 203 -15.77 -14.26 15.45
N GLU A 204 -14.83 -15.19 15.35
CA GLU A 204 -13.40 -14.92 15.63
C GLU A 204 -12.80 -13.90 14.64
N CYS A 205 -13.12 -14.00 13.35
CA CYS A 205 -12.68 -13.02 12.35
C CYS A 205 -13.19 -11.62 12.69
N LEU A 206 -14.49 -11.50 12.93
CA LEU A 206 -15.15 -10.23 13.26
C LEU A 206 -14.61 -9.63 14.56
N GLN A 207 -14.35 -10.46 15.58
CA GLN A 207 -13.70 -10.05 16.82
C GLN A 207 -12.30 -9.47 16.56
N ARG A 208 -11.44 -10.20 15.83
CA ARG A 208 -10.05 -9.79 15.56
C ARG A 208 -9.94 -8.61 14.59
N PHE A 209 -10.93 -8.44 13.72
CA PHE A 209 -11.00 -7.33 12.77
C PHE A 209 -11.80 -6.12 13.29
N THR A 210 -12.32 -6.19 14.51
CA THR A 210 -12.90 -5.03 15.18
C THR A 210 -11.81 -3.97 15.41
N PRO A 211 -12.08 -2.66 15.17
CA PRO A 211 -11.09 -1.61 15.36
C PRO A 211 -10.47 -1.61 16.76
N TRP A 212 -9.14 -1.64 16.84
CA TRP A 212 -8.44 -1.68 18.13
C TRP A 212 -8.70 -0.43 18.99
N GLY A 213 -8.73 -0.57 20.31
CA GLY A 213 -8.88 0.57 21.22
C GLY A 213 -10.28 1.21 21.24
N THR A 214 -11.25 0.61 20.55
CA THR A 214 -12.67 0.95 20.67
C THR A 214 -13.33 0.18 21.82
N VAL A 215 -14.47 0.69 22.32
CA VAL A 215 -15.16 0.16 23.50
C VAL A 215 -16.55 -0.36 23.15
N CYS A 216 -16.99 -1.41 23.84
CA CYS A 216 -18.34 -1.96 23.69
C CYS A 216 -19.37 -1.05 24.36
N LEU A 217 -20.04 -0.20 23.58
CA LEU A 217 -21.04 0.76 24.11
C LEU A 217 -22.45 0.19 24.23
N ILE A 218 -22.75 -0.95 23.59
CA ILE A 218 -24.10 -1.52 23.59
C ILE A 218 -24.36 -2.26 24.91
N PRO A 219 -25.33 -1.80 25.73
CA PRO A 219 -25.68 -2.48 26.98
C PRO A 219 -26.33 -3.84 26.69
N ALA A 220 -26.31 -4.74 27.66
CA ALA A 220 -26.92 -6.06 27.54
C ALA A 220 -28.44 -5.98 27.23
N SER A 221 -29.13 -4.99 27.81
CA SER A 221 -30.54 -4.68 27.57
C SER A 221 -30.70 -3.40 26.75
N PHE A 222 -30.25 -3.42 25.49
CA PHE A 222 -30.38 -2.29 24.58
C PHE A 222 -31.85 -2.09 24.14
N PRO A 223 -32.52 -0.96 24.51
CA PRO A 223 -33.83 -0.65 23.97
C PRO A 223 -33.68 0.04 22.61
N ALA A 224 -34.36 -0.45 21.57
CA ALA A 224 -34.27 0.12 20.20
C ALA A 224 -34.48 1.65 20.14
N GLN A 225 -35.33 2.19 21.03
CA GLN A 225 -35.70 3.60 21.08
C GLN A 225 -34.77 4.44 22.00
N GLY A 226 -33.79 3.82 22.65
CA GLY A 226 -32.86 4.50 23.54
C GLY A 226 -31.70 5.15 22.79
N LYS A 227 -31.31 6.37 23.20
CA LYS A 227 -30.05 6.98 22.78
C LYS A 227 -28.89 6.28 23.50
N VAL A 228 -27.95 5.71 22.74
CA VAL A 228 -26.69 5.20 23.29
C VAL A 228 -25.67 6.33 23.32
N ALA A 229 -25.28 6.75 24.52
CA ALA A 229 -24.20 7.72 24.68
C ALA A 229 -22.91 7.20 24.00
N GLY A 230 -22.31 8.01 23.15
CA GLY A 230 -21.08 7.65 22.40
C GLY A 230 -21.30 7.05 21.01
N LEU A 231 -22.54 6.79 20.59
CA LEU A 231 -22.90 6.54 19.18
C LEU A 231 -23.55 7.75 18.51
N HIS A 232 -24.01 8.72 19.30
CA HIS A 232 -24.60 9.97 18.81
C HIS A 232 -23.59 11.12 18.85
N PHE A 233 -23.53 11.89 17.76
CA PHE A 233 -22.71 13.09 17.66
C PHE A 233 -23.59 14.34 17.68
N SER A 234 -23.38 15.20 18.68
CA SER A 234 -24.06 16.49 18.83
C SER A 234 -23.11 17.68 18.89
N GLY A 235 -21.81 17.44 18.65
CA GLY A 235 -20.78 18.47 18.73
C GLY A 235 -20.81 19.40 17.52
N ALA A 236 -20.22 20.59 17.68
CA ALA A 236 -20.01 21.52 16.57
C ALA A 236 -18.72 21.21 15.80
N ASP A 237 -17.75 20.56 16.45
CA ASP A 237 -16.45 20.21 15.86
C ASP A 237 -16.52 18.85 15.12
N PRO A 238 -16.37 18.82 13.78
CA PRO A 238 -16.34 17.58 13.02
C PRO A 238 -15.27 16.58 13.48
N ASP A 239 -14.19 17.02 14.14
CA ASP A 239 -13.13 16.12 14.60
C ASP A 239 -13.56 15.25 15.80
N GLU A 240 -14.52 15.72 16.59
CA GLU A 240 -15.13 14.95 17.67
C GLU A 240 -16.04 13.83 17.15
N GLU A 241 -16.50 13.89 15.89
CA GLU A 241 -17.32 12.84 15.28
C GLU A 241 -16.49 11.58 14.95
N HIS A 242 -15.19 11.72 14.68
CA HIS A 242 -14.32 10.60 14.30
C HIS A 242 -14.28 9.43 15.30
N PRO A 243 -14.07 9.63 16.62
CA PRO A 243 -14.13 8.54 17.58
C PRO A 243 -15.53 7.92 17.69
N ILE A 244 -16.60 8.72 17.56
CA ILE A 244 -17.99 8.23 17.57
C ILE A 244 -18.24 7.32 16.35
N GLU A 245 -17.75 7.73 15.19
CA GLU A 245 -17.84 6.93 13.97
C GLU A 245 -17.09 5.59 14.08
N MET A 246 -15.94 5.57 14.75
CA MET A 246 -15.25 4.31 15.07
C MET A 246 -16.04 3.43 16.05
N ASN A 247 -16.75 4.01 17.01
CA ASN A 247 -17.64 3.26 17.91
C ASN A 247 -18.87 2.67 17.19
N ARG A 248 -19.41 3.40 16.20
CA ARG A 248 -20.47 2.87 15.32
C ARG A 248 -19.97 1.68 14.50
N ILE A 249 -18.77 1.78 13.93
CA ILE A 249 -18.11 0.68 13.22
C ILE A 249 -17.87 -0.52 14.16
N HIS A 250 -17.35 -0.28 15.37
CA HIS A 250 -17.18 -1.32 16.40
C HIS A 250 -18.49 -2.03 16.68
N THR A 251 -19.59 -1.28 16.87
CA THR A 251 -20.90 -1.86 17.20
C THR A 251 -21.35 -2.93 16.21
N ILE A 252 -21.05 -2.72 14.92
CA ILE A 252 -21.41 -3.67 13.87
C ILE A 252 -20.40 -4.82 13.73
N LEU A 253 -19.10 -4.55 13.93
CA LEU A 253 -18.06 -5.57 13.75
C LEU A 253 -17.89 -6.48 14.97
N HIS A 254 -18.05 -5.97 16.18
CA HIS A 254 -17.82 -6.76 17.39
C HIS A 254 -18.99 -7.73 17.60
N PRO A 255 -18.78 -9.06 17.59
CA PRO A 255 -19.86 -10.06 17.59
C PRO A 255 -20.88 -9.88 18.70
N GLU A 256 -20.43 -9.61 19.93
CA GLU A 256 -21.33 -9.44 21.09
C GLU A 256 -22.10 -8.12 21.01
N CYS A 257 -21.48 -7.03 20.52
CA CYS A 257 -22.16 -5.75 20.36
C CYS A 257 -23.21 -5.85 19.26
N PHE A 258 -22.85 -6.48 18.14
CA PHE A 258 -23.75 -6.70 17.02
C PHE A 258 -24.95 -7.56 17.45
N SER A 259 -24.71 -8.65 18.18
CA SER A 259 -25.78 -9.51 18.72
C SER A 259 -26.77 -8.74 19.61
N ARG A 260 -26.26 -7.96 20.56
CA ARG A 260 -27.11 -7.11 21.43
C ARG A 260 -27.86 -6.05 20.64
N PHE A 261 -27.19 -5.44 19.66
CA PHE A 261 -27.76 -4.41 18.81
C PHE A 261 -28.92 -4.95 17.97
N ILE A 262 -28.72 -6.06 17.26
CA ILE A 262 -29.74 -6.73 16.44
C ILE A 262 -30.91 -7.22 17.30
N ARG A 263 -30.64 -7.83 18.45
CA ARG A 263 -31.69 -8.25 19.40
C ARG A 263 -32.50 -7.06 19.90
N GLY A 264 -31.85 -5.95 20.26
CA GLY A 264 -32.53 -4.75 20.73
C GLY A 264 -33.47 -4.15 19.68
N LEU A 265 -33.13 -4.29 18.39
CA LEU A 265 -33.98 -3.90 17.26
C LEU A 265 -35.16 -4.87 16.99
N GLY A 266 -35.23 -6.00 17.71
CA GLY A 266 -36.26 -7.02 17.50
C GLY A 266 -36.03 -7.86 16.23
N PHE A 267 -34.80 -7.89 15.71
CA PHE A 267 -34.44 -8.70 14.56
C PHE A 267 -33.91 -10.07 14.97
N ASP A 268 -34.23 -11.08 14.17
CA ASP A 268 -33.77 -12.45 14.37
C ASP A 268 -32.31 -12.61 13.89
N LEU A 269 -31.35 -12.60 14.82
CA LEU A 269 -29.96 -13.00 14.54
C LEU A 269 -29.85 -14.53 14.58
N ARG A 270 -30.37 -15.19 13.55
CA ARG A 270 -30.19 -16.64 13.38
C ARG A 270 -28.88 -16.89 12.67
N ASP A 271 -28.11 -17.87 13.14
CA ASP A 271 -26.90 -18.33 12.46
C ASP A 271 -27.20 -18.78 11.01
N GLU A 272 -28.44 -19.18 10.72
CA GLU A 272 -28.96 -19.50 9.38
C GLU A 272 -28.85 -18.34 8.37
N ARG A 273 -28.78 -17.09 8.84
CA ARG A 273 -28.63 -15.92 7.98
C ARG A 273 -27.20 -15.70 7.51
N LEU A 274 -26.22 -16.42 8.07
CA LEU A 274 -24.82 -16.30 7.68
C LEU A 274 -24.62 -16.78 6.23
N ALA A 275 -24.14 -15.89 5.36
CA ALA A 275 -23.92 -16.13 3.95
C ALA A 275 -22.47 -15.89 3.54
N VAL A 276 -21.56 -16.69 4.09
CA VAL A 276 -20.18 -16.74 3.62
C VAL A 276 -20.19 -17.34 2.20
N PRO A 277 -19.53 -16.72 1.19
CA PRO A 277 -19.52 -17.25 -0.17
C PRO A 277 -18.95 -18.67 -0.25
N SER A 278 -19.49 -19.48 -1.15
CA SER A 278 -18.83 -20.72 -1.58
C SER A 278 -17.62 -20.39 -2.44
N PHE A 279 -16.49 -21.02 -2.15
CA PHE A 279 -15.25 -20.77 -2.86
C PHE A 279 -14.92 -21.88 -3.86
N SER A 280 -14.49 -21.48 -5.07
CA SER A 280 -14.08 -22.39 -6.14
C SER A 280 -12.57 -22.66 -6.07
N PHE A 281 -12.11 -23.58 -5.20
CA PHE A 281 -10.72 -24.06 -5.23
C PHE A 281 -10.63 -25.53 -4.81
N SER A 282 -9.51 -26.18 -5.11
CA SER A 282 -9.28 -27.60 -4.80
C SER A 282 -9.15 -27.80 -3.28
N THR A 283 -10.23 -28.25 -2.65
CA THR A 283 -10.30 -28.55 -1.20
C THR A 283 -9.51 -29.83 -0.87
N GLY A 284 -8.24 -29.68 -0.51
CA GLY A 284 -7.42 -30.80 -0.04
C GLY A 284 -6.43 -30.47 1.08
N GLY A 285 -6.26 -29.19 1.43
CA GLY A 285 -5.34 -28.78 2.48
C GLY A 285 -5.90 -29.05 3.88
N GLN A 286 -5.08 -29.63 4.76
CA GLN A 286 -5.40 -29.64 6.20
C GLN A 286 -5.36 -28.21 6.77
N PRO A 287 -6.17 -27.91 7.80
CA PRO A 287 -6.12 -26.63 8.49
C PRO A 287 -4.69 -26.27 8.94
N ARG A 288 -4.31 -25.01 8.75
CA ARG A 288 -2.95 -24.53 9.07
C ARG A 288 -2.80 -24.26 10.56
N GLY A 289 -2.34 -25.26 11.30
CA GLY A 289 -1.91 -25.15 12.70
C GLY A 289 -2.93 -24.44 13.61
N ASP A 290 -2.45 -23.97 14.76
CA ASP A 290 -3.26 -23.18 15.68
C ASP A 290 -3.06 -21.69 15.44
N ARG A 291 -3.89 -21.11 14.56
CA ARG A 291 -3.89 -19.67 14.27
C ARG A 291 -4.54 -18.80 15.35
N PHE A 292 -5.16 -19.40 16.36
CA PHE A 292 -5.83 -18.69 17.44
C PHE A 292 -4.87 -18.43 18.62
N HIS A 293 -3.80 -19.21 18.74
CA HIS A 293 -2.76 -19.04 19.76
C HIS A 293 -1.41 -18.70 19.11
N PRO A 294 -1.20 -17.43 18.70
CA PRO A 294 0.05 -17.01 18.09
C PRO A 294 1.24 -17.26 19.05
N PRO A 295 2.40 -17.68 18.52
CA PRO A 295 3.60 -17.81 19.35
C PRO A 295 4.00 -16.44 19.89
N LYS A 296 4.49 -16.37 21.13
CA LYS A 296 4.95 -15.11 21.71
C LYS A 296 6.16 -14.59 20.94
N LEU A 297 6.20 -13.28 20.72
CA LEU A 297 7.40 -12.61 20.23
C LEU A 297 8.50 -12.67 21.29
N GLU A 298 9.72 -12.96 20.86
CA GLU A 298 10.90 -13.00 21.72
C GLU A 298 11.52 -11.61 21.84
N ALA A 299 12.36 -11.40 22.86
CA ALA A 299 13.07 -10.13 23.06
C ALA A 299 13.85 -9.68 21.80
N GLU A 300 14.43 -10.63 21.06
CA GLU A 300 15.17 -10.35 19.83
C GLU A 300 14.27 -9.83 18.70
N ASP A 301 13.01 -10.29 18.61
CA ASP A 301 12.06 -9.79 17.61
C ASP A 301 11.73 -8.31 17.84
N TYR A 302 11.47 -7.91 19.09
CA TYR A 302 11.20 -6.50 19.42
C TYR A 302 12.42 -5.62 19.15
N LEU A 303 13.61 -6.06 19.58
CA LEU A 303 14.86 -5.34 19.32
C LEU A 303 15.11 -5.18 17.82
N ARG A 304 14.82 -6.21 17.03
CA ARG A 304 14.91 -6.15 15.57
C ARG A 304 13.95 -5.11 14.99
N LEU A 305 12.66 -5.17 15.33
CA LEU A 305 11.65 -4.24 14.82
C LEU A 305 11.98 -2.79 15.17
N GLN A 306 12.44 -2.55 16.40
CA GLN A 306 12.86 -1.22 16.85
C GLN A 306 14.10 -0.73 16.07
N ARG A 307 15.14 -1.56 15.94
CA ARG A 307 16.36 -1.21 15.20
C ARG A 307 16.07 -0.85 13.74
N ILE A 308 15.17 -1.58 13.09
CA ILE A 308 14.79 -1.33 11.69
C ILE A 308 14.07 0.01 11.55
N ARG A 309 13.09 0.29 12.42
CA ARG A 309 12.38 1.58 12.41
C ARG A 309 13.32 2.75 12.66
N GLU A 310 14.21 2.63 13.65
CA GLU A 310 15.21 3.67 13.93
C GLU A 310 16.21 3.84 12.78
N ALA A 311 16.64 2.74 12.15
CA ALA A 311 17.54 2.78 11.00
C ALA A 311 16.88 3.51 9.83
N ASP A 312 15.63 3.21 9.51
CA ASP A 312 14.88 3.91 8.47
C ASP A 312 14.68 5.40 8.78
N ALA A 313 14.37 5.74 10.04
CA ALA A 313 14.26 7.14 10.46
C ALA A 313 15.59 7.89 10.29
N ARG A 314 16.71 7.27 10.66
CA ARG A 314 18.06 7.83 10.41
C ARG A 314 18.35 7.97 8.92
N ARG A 315 18.01 6.96 8.11
CA ARG A 315 18.19 7.00 6.64
C ARG A 315 17.40 8.14 6.02
N ARG A 316 16.13 8.35 6.39
CA ARG A 316 15.31 9.45 5.85
C ARG A 316 15.88 10.84 6.14
N ARG A 317 16.51 11.06 7.30
CA ARG A 317 17.17 12.34 7.63
C ARG A 317 18.27 12.71 6.64
N VAL A 318 19.03 11.71 6.20
CA VAL A 318 20.18 11.92 5.29
C VAL A 318 19.87 11.54 3.84
N PHE A 319 18.63 11.13 3.55
CA PHE A 319 18.22 10.62 2.24
C PHE A 319 18.45 11.65 1.14
N LEU A 320 19.07 11.21 0.04
CA LEU A 320 19.29 11.98 -1.17
C LEU A 320 18.64 11.23 -2.32
N ALA A 321 17.57 11.81 -2.87
CA ALA A 321 16.82 11.14 -3.92
C ALA A 321 17.68 11.02 -5.20
N ARG A 322 18.00 9.78 -5.58
CA ARG A 322 18.53 9.45 -6.91
C ARG A 322 17.40 9.04 -7.84
N GLN A 323 16.44 8.31 -7.28
CA GLN A 323 15.28 7.79 -7.98
C GLN A 323 14.14 7.73 -6.99
N VAL A 324 12.95 8.12 -7.45
CA VAL A 324 11.73 8.04 -6.68
C VAL A 324 10.75 7.18 -7.47
N ASP A 325 10.25 6.15 -6.79
CA ASP A 325 9.34 5.16 -7.32
C ASP A 325 7.97 5.33 -6.68
N LEU A 326 6.92 5.18 -7.48
CA LEU A 326 5.55 5.11 -6.99
C LEU A 326 5.03 3.69 -7.11
N TYR A 327 4.60 3.18 -5.97
CA TYR A 327 3.96 1.89 -5.83
C TYR A 327 2.47 2.10 -5.57
N VAL A 328 1.65 1.27 -6.24
CA VAL A 328 0.20 1.20 -6.04
C VAL A 328 -0.10 -0.22 -5.61
N ASP A 329 -0.61 -0.37 -4.37
CA ASP A 329 -0.92 -1.68 -3.77
C ASP A 329 0.26 -2.67 -3.83
N GLY A 330 1.46 -2.15 -3.54
CA GLY A 330 2.71 -2.92 -3.56
C GLY A 330 3.32 -3.15 -4.95
N ILE A 331 2.67 -2.71 -6.04
CA ILE A 331 3.16 -2.86 -7.41
C ILE A 331 3.79 -1.54 -7.88
N LYS A 332 5.05 -1.58 -8.31
CA LYS A 332 5.74 -0.42 -8.90
C LYS A 332 5.07 -0.02 -10.21
N GLN A 333 4.53 1.20 -10.27
CA GLN A 333 3.84 1.73 -11.45
C GLN A 333 4.70 2.71 -12.23
N ALA A 334 5.47 3.54 -11.54
CA ALA A 334 6.31 4.55 -12.16
C ALA A 334 7.59 4.80 -11.38
N SER A 335 8.53 5.43 -12.06
CA SER A 335 9.81 5.86 -11.51
C SER A 335 10.25 7.14 -12.19
N PHE A 336 10.86 8.05 -11.44
CA PHE A 336 11.48 9.24 -11.98
C PHE A 336 12.75 9.61 -11.23
N ASP A 337 13.69 10.27 -11.92
CA ASP A 337 14.84 10.91 -11.30
C ASP A 337 14.47 12.36 -10.94
N PRO A 338 14.37 12.72 -9.65
CA PRO A 338 14.05 14.06 -9.20
C PRO A 338 15.00 15.15 -9.74
N ARG A 339 16.22 14.79 -10.13
CA ARG A 339 17.23 15.72 -10.67
C ARG A 339 16.85 16.17 -12.08
N GLN A 340 16.24 15.28 -12.85
CA GLN A 340 15.79 15.54 -14.22
C GLN A 340 14.41 16.16 -14.23
N THR A 341 13.48 15.64 -13.43
CA THR A 341 12.11 16.15 -13.33
C THR A 341 11.66 16.18 -11.88
N SER A 342 11.09 17.28 -11.41
CA SER A 342 10.61 17.41 -10.03
C SER A 342 9.25 16.72 -9.80
N ARG A 343 8.59 16.27 -10.87
CA ARG A 343 7.25 15.69 -10.82
C ARG A 343 7.03 14.63 -11.90
N PHE A 344 6.11 13.72 -11.65
CA PHE A 344 5.53 12.86 -12.67
C PHE A 344 4.04 12.64 -12.41
N GLN A 345 3.32 12.19 -13.45
CA GLN A 345 1.89 11.94 -13.39
C GLN A 345 1.61 10.53 -13.92
N LEU A 346 0.65 9.83 -13.30
CA LEU A 346 0.09 8.58 -13.83
C LEU A 346 -1.40 8.48 -13.51
N GLU A 347 -2.11 7.55 -14.14
CA GLU A 347 -3.49 7.22 -13.81
C GLU A 347 -3.55 5.89 -13.06
N VAL A 348 -4.27 5.86 -11.94
CA VAL A 348 -4.57 4.63 -11.21
C VAL A 348 -6.04 4.26 -11.37
N GLY A 349 -6.33 2.95 -11.35
CA GLY A 349 -7.69 2.44 -11.35
C GLY A 349 -8.46 2.80 -10.07
N PRO A 350 -9.79 2.63 -10.07
CA PRO A 350 -10.66 3.01 -8.97
C PRO A 350 -10.50 2.11 -7.74
N GLY A 351 -9.94 0.91 -7.92
CA GLY A 351 -9.59 -0.05 -6.87
C GLY A 351 -8.23 0.21 -6.19
N ALA A 352 -7.50 1.26 -6.57
CA ALA A 352 -6.23 1.59 -5.93
C ALA A 352 -6.44 1.96 -4.46
N GLU A 353 -5.70 1.29 -3.57
CA GLU A 353 -5.94 1.39 -2.13
C GLU A 353 -4.80 2.03 -1.34
N VAL A 354 -3.55 1.79 -1.72
CA VAL A 354 -2.36 2.32 -1.05
C VAL A 354 -1.43 2.88 -2.10
N LEU A 355 -1.07 4.16 -1.95
CA LEU A 355 0.05 4.75 -2.68
C LEU A 355 1.26 4.80 -1.77
N GLU A 356 2.38 4.30 -2.25
CA GLU A 356 3.66 4.43 -1.56
C GLU A 356 4.65 5.11 -2.47
N VAL A 357 5.28 6.16 -1.95
CA VAL A 357 6.41 6.80 -2.61
C VAL A 357 7.66 6.28 -1.95
N ARG A 358 8.49 5.56 -2.71
CA ARG A 358 9.76 5.00 -2.24
C ARG A 358 10.91 5.70 -2.93
N GLY A 359 11.98 5.94 -2.20
CA GLY A 359 13.22 6.45 -2.72
C GLY A 359 14.26 5.35 -2.85
N GLN A 360 15.12 5.44 -3.85
CA GLN A 360 16.32 4.60 -3.92
C GLN A 360 17.56 5.40 -3.54
N ASP A 361 18.30 4.89 -2.56
CA ASP A 361 19.64 5.36 -2.17
C ASP A 361 20.70 4.25 -2.32
N ALA A 362 21.91 4.48 -1.80
CA ALA A 362 23.00 3.50 -1.86
C ALA A 362 22.75 2.26 -0.96
N GLU A 363 21.87 2.37 0.03
CA GLU A 363 21.51 1.29 0.96
C GLU A 363 20.26 0.52 0.50
N GLY A 364 19.52 1.05 -0.47
CA GLY A 364 18.42 0.37 -1.16
C GLY A 364 17.14 1.21 -1.18
N GLU A 365 16.00 0.54 -1.23
CA GLU A 365 14.70 1.21 -1.16
C GLU A 365 14.42 1.75 0.25
N LEU A 366 13.73 2.89 0.30
CA LEU A 366 13.29 3.55 1.53
C LEU A 366 11.91 4.17 1.31
N THR A 367 10.93 3.81 2.15
CA THR A 367 9.59 4.40 2.08
C THR A 367 9.63 5.85 2.57
N LEU A 368 9.28 6.78 1.68
CA LEU A 368 9.28 8.22 1.93
C LEU A 368 7.88 8.73 2.30
N ALA A 369 6.84 8.15 1.69
CA ALA A 369 5.46 8.52 1.95
C ALA A 369 4.53 7.32 1.77
N VAL A 370 3.48 7.25 2.60
CA VAL A 370 2.38 6.29 2.46
C VAL A 370 1.06 7.04 2.50
N LEU A 371 0.24 6.86 1.48
CA LEU A 371 -1.10 7.44 1.40
C LEU A 371 -2.13 6.34 1.22
N LEU A 372 -2.93 6.11 2.27
CA LEU A 372 -4.10 5.25 2.22
C LEU A 372 -5.22 5.95 1.42
N LEU A 373 -5.43 5.50 0.16
CA LEU A 373 -6.46 6.02 -0.75
C LEU A 373 -7.87 5.68 -0.28
N ARG A 374 -8.83 6.57 -0.53
CA ARG A 374 -10.24 6.28 -0.26
C ARG A 374 -11.05 6.75 -1.46
N SER A 375 -11.14 5.88 -2.47
CA SER A 375 -11.66 6.14 -3.82
C SER A 375 -12.97 6.97 -3.85
N PRO A 376 -14.04 6.69 -3.07
CA PRO A 376 -15.30 7.43 -3.25
C PRO A 376 -15.30 8.88 -2.77
N TRP A 377 -14.21 9.39 -2.18
CA TRP A 377 -14.22 10.66 -1.44
C TRP A 377 -13.34 11.77 -2.04
N LEU A 378 -12.80 11.57 -3.24
CA LEU A 378 -12.10 12.67 -3.91
C LEU A 378 -13.10 13.79 -4.20
N PRO A 379 -12.78 15.06 -3.85
CA PRO A 379 -13.64 16.20 -4.13
C PRO A 379 -14.04 16.24 -5.60
N ARG A 380 -15.25 16.74 -5.91
CA ARG A 380 -15.74 16.78 -7.30
C ARG A 380 -14.92 17.72 -8.18
N GLU A 381 -14.44 18.83 -7.62
CA GLU A 381 -13.94 19.96 -8.40
C GLU A 381 -12.47 20.31 -8.10
N GLU A 382 -11.93 19.92 -6.94
CA GLU A 382 -10.56 20.27 -6.55
C GLU A 382 -9.66 19.04 -6.44
N PRO A 383 -8.42 19.10 -6.97
CA PRO A 383 -7.45 18.06 -6.75
C PRO A 383 -7.17 17.94 -5.25
N PHE A 384 -7.30 16.73 -4.73
CA PHE A 384 -6.89 16.45 -3.36
C PHE A 384 -5.37 16.49 -3.30
N ARG A 385 -4.79 17.41 -2.52
CA ARG A 385 -3.34 17.54 -2.39
C ARG A 385 -2.92 17.22 -0.97
N ASP A 386 -1.95 16.32 -0.84
CA ASP A 386 -1.32 15.96 0.43
C ASP A 386 0.20 16.04 0.31
N TRP A 387 0.90 16.19 1.44
CA TRP A 387 2.36 16.16 1.42
C TRP A 387 2.96 15.68 2.74
N ILE A 388 4.04 14.93 2.64
CA ILE A 388 4.94 14.60 3.76
C ILE A 388 6.17 15.49 3.68
N VAL A 389 6.60 15.96 4.85
CA VAL A 389 7.92 16.56 5.02
C VAL A 389 8.70 15.52 5.80
N MET A 390 9.75 14.99 5.19
CA MET A 390 10.64 14.02 5.79
C MET A 390 11.52 14.68 6.85
N GLU A 391 12.18 13.87 7.65
CA GLU A 391 12.99 14.30 8.79
C GLU A 391 14.19 15.18 8.37
N GLY A 392 14.66 15.09 7.11
CA GLY A 392 15.67 15.97 6.54
C GLY A 392 15.11 17.21 5.82
N GLY A 393 13.81 17.48 6.00
CA GLY A 393 13.07 18.59 5.40
C GLY A 393 12.59 18.35 3.96
N GLN A 394 13.05 17.29 3.29
CA GLN A 394 12.62 16.95 1.94
C GLN A 394 11.11 16.78 1.90
N LYS A 395 10.45 17.28 0.85
CA LYS A 395 8.99 17.28 0.75
C LYS A 395 8.54 16.40 -0.41
N VAL A 396 7.70 15.41 -0.12
CA VAL A 396 6.97 14.62 -1.11
C VAL A 396 5.53 15.10 -1.11
N THR A 397 5.04 15.56 -2.24
CA THR A 397 3.64 15.98 -2.42
C THR A 397 2.94 15.01 -3.35
N ILE A 398 1.77 14.53 -2.95
CA ILE A 398 0.90 13.67 -3.75
C ILE A 398 -0.39 14.43 -4.01
N ALA A 399 -0.72 14.66 -5.27
CA ALA A 399 -2.00 15.23 -5.68
C ALA A 399 -2.83 14.19 -6.44
N LEU A 400 -4.12 14.12 -6.13
CA LEU A 400 -5.08 13.18 -6.69
C LEU A 400 -6.21 13.96 -7.35
N THR A 401 -6.39 13.75 -8.65
CA THR A 401 -7.50 14.33 -9.42
C THR A 401 -8.40 13.20 -9.91
N PRO A 402 -9.66 13.11 -9.45
CA PRO A 402 -10.56 12.08 -9.93
C PRO A 402 -10.91 12.33 -11.40
N ILE A 403 -10.84 11.28 -12.22
CA ILE A 403 -11.35 11.24 -13.59
C ILE A 403 -12.69 10.49 -13.52
N ARG A 404 -13.77 11.17 -13.92
CA ARG A 404 -15.13 10.65 -13.81
C ARG A 404 -15.70 10.28 -15.17
N ASP A 405 -16.48 9.20 -15.19
CA ASP A 405 -17.26 8.81 -16.35
C ASP A 405 -18.48 9.75 -16.56
N ALA A 406 -19.23 9.51 -17.64
CA ALA A 406 -20.47 10.25 -17.92
C ALA A 406 -21.53 10.13 -16.79
N SER A 407 -21.44 9.08 -15.96
CA SER A 407 -22.32 8.83 -14.82
C SER A 407 -21.80 9.43 -13.51
N GLN A 408 -20.75 10.27 -13.55
CA GLN A 408 -20.10 10.89 -12.40
C GLN A 408 -19.43 9.90 -11.43
N ASN A 409 -19.27 8.63 -11.81
CA ASN A 409 -18.49 7.67 -11.04
C ASN A 409 -17.01 7.90 -11.31
N ILE A 410 -16.17 7.67 -10.31
CA ILE A 410 -14.71 7.76 -10.48
C ILE A 410 -14.29 6.54 -11.28
N GLU A 411 -13.88 6.76 -12.53
CA GLU A 411 -13.36 5.73 -13.42
C GLU A 411 -11.86 5.52 -13.14
N ARG A 412 -11.11 6.61 -13.00
CA ARG A 412 -9.67 6.61 -12.71
C ARG A 412 -9.32 7.74 -11.78
N THR A 413 -8.13 7.68 -11.19
CA THR A 413 -7.57 8.81 -10.44
C THR A 413 -6.22 9.17 -11.03
N LYS A 414 -6.07 10.41 -11.47
CA LYS A 414 -4.78 10.95 -11.88
C LYS A 414 -3.97 11.26 -10.62
N VAL A 415 -2.82 10.62 -10.49
CA VAL A 415 -1.87 10.79 -9.39
C VAL A 415 -0.70 11.62 -9.91
N GLU A 416 -0.48 12.79 -9.30
CA GLU A 416 0.73 13.58 -9.49
C GLU A 416 1.59 13.47 -8.24
N VAL A 417 2.83 13.04 -8.39
CA VAL A 417 3.81 13.05 -7.30
C VAL A 417 4.88 14.06 -7.64
N SER A 418 5.19 14.92 -6.68
CA SER A 418 6.31 15.87 -6.79
C SER A 418 7.23 15.77 -5.58
N TYR A 419 8.52 16.00 -5.83
CA TYR A 419 9.57 15.96 -4.83
C TYR A 419 10.28 17.32 -4.78
N THR A 420 10.55 17.83 -3.59
CA THR A 420 11.22 19.12 -3.38
C THR A 420 12.27 19.01 -2.27
N GLU A 421 13.50 19.44 -2.55
CA GLU A 421 14.56 19.56 -1.54
C GLU A 421 14.60 20.98 -0.97
N PRO A 422 14.47 21.17 0.36
CA PRO A 422 14.45 22.51 0.95
C PRO A 422 15.83 23.12 1.16
N HIS A 423 16.90 22.32 1.23
CA HIS A 423 18.20 22.83 1.62
C HIS A 423 18.87 23.58 0.45
N PRO A 424 19.10 24.90 0.56
CA PRO A 424 19.58 25.71 -0.56
C PRO A 424 20.95 25.27 -1.05
N LEU A 425 21.82 24.78 -0.17
CA LEU A 425 23.13 24.24 -0.54
C LEU A 425 23.01 22.96 -1.40
N ARG A 426 22.03 22.10 -1.11
CA ARG A 426 21.75 20.91 -1.91
C ARG A 426 21.06 21.28 -3.23
N ALA A 427 20.10 22.19 -3.18
CA ALA A 427 19.46 22.74 -4.38
C ALA A 427 20.47 23.42 -5.32
N LEU A 428 21.47 24.13 -4.79
CA LEU A 428 22.57 24.70 -5.56
C LEU A 428 23.42 23.61 -6.23
N SER A 429 23.76 22.53 -5.52
CA SER A 429 24.45 21.40 -6.16
C SER A 429 23.61 20.73 -7.26
N TRP A 430 22.28 20.69 -7.09
CA TRP A 430 21.35 20.15 -8.09
C TRP A 430 21.27 21.03 -9.33
N LEU A 431 21.16 22.36 -9.16
CA LEU A 431 21.16 23.30 -10.26
C LEU A 431 22.49 23.25 -11.03
N ALA A 432 23.62 23.14 -10.30
CA ALA A 432 24.93 22.96 -10.92
C ALA A 432 25.02 21.67 -11.74
N GLN A 433 24.54 20.53 -11.19
CA GLN A 433 24.52 19.26 -11.93
C GLN A 433 23.58 19.31 -13.14
N ARG A 434 22.40 19.92 -13.03
CA ARG A 434 21.43 20.01 -14.12
C ARG A 434 21.92 20.92 -15.26
N GLY A 435 22.50 22.07 -14.92
CA GLY A 435 23.17 22.93 -15.89
C GLY A 435 24.33 22.22 -16.58
N TRP A 436 25.09 21.42 -15.82
CA TRP A 436 26.18 20.63 -16.36
C TRP A 436 25.74 19.56 -17.36
N PHE A 437 24.70 18.77 -17.04
CA PHE A 437 24.18 17.74 -17.94
C PHE A 437 23.64 18.36 -19.25
N GLY A 438 22.89 19.46 -19.17
CA GLY A 438 22.42 20.17 -20.35
C GLY A 438 23.57 20.72 -21.22
N LEU A 439 24.63 21.24 -20.61
CA LEU A 439 25.83 21.69 -21.32
C LEU A 439 26.58 20.53 -22.00
N THR A 440 26.72 19.38 -21.33
CA THR A 440 27.40 18.23 -21.94
C THR A 440 26.64 17.66 -23.14
N GLU A 441 25.31 17.67 -23.09
CA GLU A 441 24.46 17.20 -24.20
C GLU A 441 24.50 18.17 -25.38
N MET A 442 24.52 19.49 -25.11
CA MET A 442 24.55 20.53 -26.12
C MET A 442 25.91 20.67 -26.83
N PHE A 443 27.01 20.40 -26.14
CA PHE A 443 28.37 20.61 -26.67
C PHE A 443 29.11 19.34 -27.10
N GLY A 444 28.54 18.14 -26.92
CA GLY A 444 29.15 16.87 -27.38
C GLY A 444 30.56 16.61 -26.82
N LEU A 445 30.89 17.23 -25.68
CA LEU A 445 32.25 17.27 -25.15
C LEU A 445 32.68 15.88 -24.64
N ARG A 446 33.67 15.28 -25.31
CA ARG A 446 34.32 14.02 -24.87
C ARG A 446 35.01 14.20 -23.51
N PRO A 447 35.03 13.16 -22.64
CA PRO A 447 35.46 13.27 -21.24
C PRO A 447 36.93 13.70 -21.01
N LYS A 448 37.78 13.72 -22.04
CA LYS A 448 39.21 14.08 -21.90
C LYS A 448 39.47 15.56 -21.61
N TRP A 449 38.51 16.47 -21.86
CA TRP A 449 38.67 17.92 -21.59
C TRP A 449 37.90 18.41 -20.36
N PHE A 450 37.34 17.48 -19.58
CA PHE A 450 36.51 17.77 -18.40
C PHE A 450 37.16 18.74 -17.40
N TRP A 451 38.44 18.54 -17.10
CA TRP A 451 39.16 19.37 -16.13
C TRP A 451 39.38 20.81 -16.59
N VAL A 452 39.51 21.07 -17.90
CA VAL A 452 39.74 22.42 -18.43
C VAL A 452 38.44 23.25 -18.43
N GLY A 453 37.29 22.60 -18.71
CA GLY A 453 35.98 23.25 -18.61
C GLY A 453 35.58 23.53 -17.16
N ALA A 454 35.87 22.62 -16.24
CA ALA A 454 35.56 22.81 -14.83
C ALA A 454 36.37 23.96 -14.20
N THR A 455 37.67 24.08 -14.52
CA THR A 455 38.52 25.15 -13.98
C THR A 455 38.13 26.53 -14.52
N THR A 456 37.80 26.65 -15.81
CA THR A 456 37.36 27.93 -16.41
C THR A 456 36.04 28.42 -15.82
N VAL A 457 35.06 27.53 -15.62
CA VAL A 457 33.78 27.89 -14.97
C VAL A 457 33.98 28.27 -13.50
N ALA A 458 34.81 27.53 -12.76
CA ALA A 458 35.13 27.87 -11.37
C ALA A 458 35.83 29.24 -11.26
N MET A 459 36.72 29.56 -12.20
CA MET A 459 37.40 30.85 -12.26
C MET A 459 36.43 31.99 -12.59
N ALA A 460 35.50 31.77 -13.54
CA ALA A 460 34.47 32.76 -13.86
C ALA A 460 33.51 33.02 -12.70
N LEU A 461 33.08 31.97 -11.99
CA LEU A 461 32.21 32.09 -10.80
C LEU A 461 32.91 32.79 -9.64
N THR A 462 34.19 32.49 -9.38
CA THR A 462 34.97 33.18 -8.35
C THR A 462 35.17 34.66 -8.69
N ILE A 463 35.42 34.99 -9.97
CA ILE A 463 35.45 36.39 -10.44
C ILE A 463 34.09 37.06 -10.27
N MET A 464 32.99 36.38 -10.57
CA MET A 464 31.62 36.93 -10.43
C MET A 464 31.26 37.19 -8.96
N VAL A 465 31.60 36.28 -8.04
CA VAL A 465 31.37 36.46 -6.60
C VAL A 465 32.27 37.57 -6.05
N ALA A 466 33.54 37.61 -6.44
CA ALA A 466 34.46 38.67 -6.05
C ALA A 466 33.98 40.04 -6.56
N THR A 467 33.46 40.13 -7.78
CA THR A 467 32.89 41.36 -8.33
C THR A 467 31.60 41.78 -7.63
N LEU A 468 30.71 40.84 -7.26
CA LEU A 468 29.51 41.14 -6.44
C LEU A 468 29.86 41.64 -5.04
N ILE A 469 30.84 41.02 -4.37
CA ILE A 469 31.35 41.47 -3.08
C ILE A 469 31.98 42.85 -3.20
N TRP A 470 32.79 43.06 -4.24
CA TRP A 470 33.41 44.35 -4.56
C TRP A 470 32.36 45.45 -4.83
N PHE A 471 31.32 45.16 -5.62
CA PHE A 471 30.23 46.11 -5.89
C PHE A 471 29.43 46.46 -4.63
N ARG A 472 29.18 45.48 -3.75
CA ARG A 472 28.56 45.75 -2.44
C ARG A 472 29.44 46.58 -1.53
N HIS A 473 30.75 46.41 -1.60
CA HIS A 473 31.70 47.19 -0.80
C HIS A 473 31.89 48.62 -1.33
N LEU A 474 31.76 48.83 -2.64
CA LEU A 474 31.76 50.14 -3.26
C LEU A 474 30.42 50.89 -3.12
N SER A 475 29.32 50.16 -2.92
CA SER A 475 28.00 50.73 -2.66
C SER A 475 27.81 50.99 -1.16
N LEU A 476 28.60 51.91 -0.60
CA LEU A 476 28.29 52.51 0.71
C LEU A 476 27.00 53.34 0.55
N PRO A 477 25.96 53.11 1.38
CA PRO A 477 24.72 53.87 1.26
C PRO A 477 24.93 55.31 1.72
N GLU A 478 24.67 56.27 0.82
CA GLU A 478 24.34 57.64 1.21
C GLU A 478 23.09 57.64 2.10
N ALA A 479 23.10 58.52 3.10
CA ALA A 479 22.11 58.58 4.18
C ALA A 479 20.67 58.69 3.66
N PRO A 480 19.69 58.05 4.34
CA PRO A 480 18.31 58.05 3.89
C PRO A 480 17.66 59.43 4.08
N THR A 481 17.19 60.02 2.99
CA THR A 481 16.25 61.14 2.97
C THR A 481 14.88 60.68 3.51
N PRO A 482 14.20 61.46 4.39
CA PRO A 482 12.94 61.04 4.98
C PRO A 482 11.82 60.90 3.92
N PRO A 483 10.93 59.89 4.05
CA PRO A 483 9.92 59.60 3.05
C PRO A 483 8.82 60.66 3.02
N ARG A 484 8.61 61.25 1.84
CA ARG A 484 7.42 62.04 1.49
C ARG A 484 6.27 61.07 1.24
N ILE A 485 5.21 61.21 2.03
CA ILE A 485 3.95 60.47 1.88
C ILE A 485 3.30 60.92 0.56
N GLU A 486 3.28 60.03 -0.43
CA GLU A 486 2.52 60.22 -1.67
C GLU A 486 1.41 59.16 -1.74
N LEU A 487 0.18 59.66 -1.87
CA LEU A 487 -1.07 58.91 -1.82
C LEU A 487 -1.11 57.83 -2.90
N ALA A 488 -1.48 56.61 -2.50
CA ALA A 488 -1.68 55.48 -3.40
C ALA A 488 -2.82 55.74 -4.39
N ARG A 489 -2.51 55.62 -5.68
CA ARG A 489 -3.48 55.51 -6.78
C ARG A 489 -3.97 54.05 -6.88
N PRO A 490 -5.25 53.78 -7.21
CA PRO A 490 -5.76 52.42 -7.35
C PRO A 490 -5.20 51.76 -8.63
N PRO A 491 -4.96 50.43 -8.63
CA PRO A 491 -4.47 49.74 -9.82
C PRO A 491 -5.54 49.66 -10.90
N GLU A 492 -5.15 50.12 -12.08
CA GLU A 492 -5.84 49.98 -13.35
C GLU A 492 -5.71 48.53 -13.85
N ILE A 493 -6.85 47.96 -14.25
CA ILE A 493 -6.99 46.56 -14.67
C ILE A 493 -6.50 46.44 -16.12
N GLU A 494 -5.38 45.75 -16.33
CA GLU A 494 -4.85 45.42 -17.65
C GLU A 494 -5.50 44.11 -18.17
N PRO A 495 -6.07 44.09 -19.39
CA PRO A 495 -6.72 42.91 -19.93
C PRO A 495 -5.72 41.86 -20.43
N ALA A 496 -5.97 40.61 -20.07
CA ALA A 496 -5.15 39.45 -20.42
C ALA A 496 -5.12 39.17 -21.94
N SER A 497 -3.91 38.99 -22.47
CA SER A 497 -3.68 38.45 -23.82
C SER A 497 -3.97 36.94 -23.89
N PRO A 498 -4.48 36.42 -25.03
CA PRO A 498 -4.81 35.01 -25.20
C PRO A 498 -3.57 34.14 -25.42
N ILE A 499 -3.47 33.06 -24.65
CA ILE A 499 -2.47 32.00 -24.81
C ILE A 499 -2.95 31.02 -25.88
N PRO A 500 -2.15 30.66 -26.90
CA PRO A 500 -2.53 29.66 -27.90
C PRO A 500 -2.43 28.23 -27.32
N PRO A 501 -3.32 27.31 -27.72
CA PRO A 501 -3.26 25.92 -27.27
C PRO A 501 -2.19 25.14 -28.05
N SER A 502 -1.10 24.80 -27.37
CA SER A 502 -0.18 23.74 -27.82
C SER A 502 -0.50 22.44 -27.09
N THR A 503 -1.22 21.57 -27.78
CA THR A 503 -1.38 20.16 -27.41
C THR A 503 -0.09 19.40 -27.75
N PRO A 504 0.58 18.74 -26.79
CA PRO A 504 1.56 17.72 -27.12
C PRO A 504 0.81 16.44 -27.50
N ASN A 505 1.05 15.99 -28.72
CA ASN A 505 0.64 14.69 -29.24
C ASN A 505 1.35 13.59 -28.41
N VAL A 506 0.65 13.04 -27.42
CA VAL A 506 1.12 11.90 -26.63
C VAL A 506 0.86 10.65 -27.45
N SER A 507 1.93 10.03 -27.95
CA SER A 507 1.86 8.72 -28.60
C SER A 507 1.25 7.67 -27.66
N PRO A 508 0.37 6.78 -28.16
CA PRO A 508 -0.11 5.67 -27.36
C PRO A 508 1.05 4.71 -27.06
N PHE A 509 1.38 4.56 -25.78
CA PHE A 509 2.25 3.48 -25.32
C PHE A 509 1.59 2.13 -25.63
N PRO A 510 2.32 1.14 -26.17
CA PRO A 510 1.81 -0.23 -26.26
C PRO A 510 1.56 -0.75 -24.84
N GLN A 511 0.31 -1.05 -24.51
CA GLN A 511 -0.01 -1.88 -23.35
C GLN A 511 0.48 -3.31 -23.65
N GLU A 512 1.77 -3.56 -23.40
CA GLU A 512 2.28 -4.92 -23.25
C GLU A 512 1.63 -5.52 -22.01
N SER A 513 0.54 -6.25 -22.26
CA SER A 513 -0.02 -7.19 -21.30
C SER A 513 1.06 -8.25 -21.06
N SER A 514 1.86 -8.07 -20.01
CA SER A 514 2.91 -9.01 -19.64
C SER A 514 2.25 -10.34 -19.27
N LEU A 515 2.16 -11.24 -20.25
CA LEU A 515 1.77 -12.62 -20.03
C LEU A 515 2.73 -13.19 -18.98
N LEU A 516 2.19 -13.65 -17.85
CA LEU A 516 2.94 -14.18 -16.73
C LEU A 516 3.51 -15.57 -17.08
N ILE A 517 4.56 -15.60 -17.92
CA ILE A 517 5.21 -16.83 -18.42
C ILE A 517 5.85 -17.65 -17.28
N ALA A 518 6.34 -16.98 -16.23
CA ALA A 518 6.98 -17.60 -15.07
C ALA A 518 6.59 -16.88 -13.79
N ARG A 519 6.40 -17.65 -12.72
CA ARG A 519 6.14 -17.15 -11.36
C ARG A 519 7.26 -17.57 -10.43
N ALA A 520 7.57 -16.71 -9.45
CA ALA A 520 8.64 -16.97 -8.53
C ALA A 520 8.30 -16.44 -7.14
N GLY A 521 8.53 -17.26 -6.12
CA GLY A 521 8.24 -16.96 -4.72
C GLY A 521 9.21 -17.68 -3.77
N TRP A 522 9.33 -17.20 -2.54
CA TRP A 522 10.19 -17.82 -1.53
C TRP A 522 9.51 -19.04 -0.90
N SER A 523 10.25 -20.14 -0.80
CA SER A 523 9.89 -21.28 0.04
C SER A 523 10.62 -21.17 1.38
N MET A 524 9.86 -21.23 2.47
CA MET A 524 10.40 -21.22 3.83
C MET A 524 10.31 -22.60 4.50
N ASP A 525 9.87 -23.61 3.75
CA ASP A 525 9.72 -24.97 4.23
C ASP A 525 11.09 -25.67 4.28
N PRO A 526 11.57 -26.12 5.47
CA PRO A 526 12.82 -26.85 5.61
C PRO A 526 12.91 -28.08 4.71
N GLU A 527 11.79 -28.77 4.45
CA GLU A 527 11.78 -29.98 3.61
C GLU A 527 12.12 -29.65 2.15
N THR A 528 11.68 -28.49 1.66
CA THR A 528 11.98 -28.04 0.29
C THR A 528 13.47 -27.75 0.09
N MET A 529 14.24 -27.51 1.15
CA MET A 529 15.67 -27.25 1.06
C MET A 529 16.45 -28.47 0.54
N GLY A 530 16.04 -29.69 0.92
CA GLY A 530 16.68 -30.92 0.45
C GLY A 530 16.39 -31.24 -1.03
N GLN A 531 15.28 -30.71 -1.57
CA GLN A 531 14.87 -30.90 -2.96
C GLN A 531 15.33 -29.78 -3.89
N ALA A 532 15.70 -28.63 -3.32
CA ALA A 532 16.08 -27.45 -4.07
C ALA A 532 17.43 -27.63 -4.79
N ILE A 533 17.46 -27.22 -6.06
CA ILE A 533 18.66 -27.28 -6.90
C ILE A 533 19.63 -26.20 -6.42
N PRO A 534 20.82 -26.56 -5.91
CA PRO A 534 21.79 -25.58 -5.47
C PRO A 534 22.32 -24.81 -6.69
N ILE A 535 22.16 -23.49 -6.67
CA ILE A 535 22.89 -22.60 -7.57
C ILE A 535 24.16 -22.19 -6.83
N GLU A 536 25.31 -22.59 -7.38
CA GLU A 536 26.62 -22.24 -6.87
C GLU A 536 27.31 -21.27 -7.81
N ALA A 537 27.89 -20.22 -7.22
CA ALA A 537 28.41 -19.05 -7.94
C ALA A 537 29.63 -19.30 -8.84
N LEU A 538 30.10 -20.56 -9.01
CA LEU A 538 31.50 -20.79 -9.40
C LEU A 538 31.80 -21.84 -10.48
N ARG A 539 30.83 -22.42 -11.21
CA ARG A 539 31.21 -23.33 -12.32
C ARG A 539 30.57 -23.12 -13.68
N GLY A 540 29.60 -22.22 -13.85
CA GLY A 540 29.00 -21.94 -15.18
C GLY A 540 28.28 -23.14 -15.83
N GLU A 541 28.31 -24.31 -15.19
CA GLU A 541 27.61 -25.52 -15.57
C GLU A 541 26.11 -25.28 -15.40
N ALA A 542 25.39 -25.39 -16.50
CA ALA A 542 23.95 -25.38 -16.47
C ALA A 542 23.46 -26.77 -16.07
N LYS A 543 22.63 -26.85 -15.02
CA LYS A 543 21.95 -28.09 -14.68
C LYS A 543 20.75 -28.26 -15.61
N PRO A 544 20.68 -29.32 -16.43
CA PRO A 544 19.51 -29.60 -17.24
C PRO A 544 18.36 -30.11 -16.37
N ILE A 545 17.15 -29.62 -16.63
CA ILE A 545 15.89 -30.12 -16.06
C ILE A 545 14.96 -30.43 -17.23
N ASP A 546 14.40 -31.63 -17.25
CA ASP A 546 13.43 -32.08 -18.25
C ASP A 546 12.03 -31.55 -17.91
N LEU A 547 11.33 -30.94 -18.87
CA LEU A 547 10.04 -30.26 -18.71
C LEU A 547 8.79 -31.14 -18.97
N SER A 548 8.90 -32.47 -18.92
CA SER A 548 7.82 -33.43 -19.27
C SER A 548 6.48 -33.42 -18.47
N SER A 549 6.25 -32.52 -17.50
CA SER A 549 5.04 -32.47 -16.66
C SER A 549 4.17 -31.21 -16.87
N ARG A 550 2.85 -31.31 -16.62
CA ARG A 550 1.85 -30.26 -16.89
C ARG A 550 2.00 -28.97 -16.05
N GLN A 551 2.71 -29.02 -14.92
CA GLN A 551 3.09 -27.84 -14.13
C GLN A 551 4.47 -28.08 -13.53
N MET A 552 5.38 -27.16 -13.82
CA MET A 552 6.81 -27.29 -13.52
C MET A 552 7.19 -26.31 -12.44
N THR A 553 7.23 -26.78 -11.19
CA THR A 553 7.83 -26.03 -10.09
C THR A 553 9.27 -26.47 -9.91
N VAL A 554 10.20 -25.55 -10.13
CA VAL A 554 11.63 -25.72 -9.92
C VAL A 554 12.00 -25.04 -8.61
N LEU A 555 12.47 -25.83 -7.65
CA LEU A 555 13.03 -25.32 -6.40
C LEU A 555 14.52 -25.00 -6.60
N ILE A 556 14.93 -23.80 -6.22
CA ILE A 556 16.28 -23.27 -6.44
C ILE A 556 16.85 -22.82 -5.10
N SER A 557 17.99 -23.38 -4.70
CA SER A 557 18.67 -23.01 -3.47
C SER A 557 19.75 -21.97 -3.77
N LEU A 558 19.54 -20.75 -3.29
CA LEU A 558 20.34 -19.57 -3.55
C LEU A 558 21.25 -19.26 -2.37
N PRO A 559 22.54 -18.91 -2.62
CA PRO A 559 23.43 -18.49 -1.55
C PRO A 559 22.92 -17.19 -0.93
N ILE A 560 23.02 -17.07 0.40
CA ILE A 560 22.65 -15.84 1.13
C ILE A 560 23.73 -14.77 0.97
N TYR A 561 24.99 -15.20 0.94
CA TYR A 561 26.16 -14.33 0.89
C TYR A 561 26.89 -14.44 -0.45
N GLY A 562 27.30 -13.30 -0.97
CA GLY A 562 28.18 -13.19 -2.13
C GLY A 562 29.67 -13.13 -1.75
N PRO A 563 30.56 -12.95 -2.73
CA PRO A 563 31.99 -12.82 -2.47
C PRO A 563 32.28 -11.63 -1.55
N GLY A 564 33.12 -11.85 -0.54
CA GLY A 564 33.37 -10.86 0.51
C GLY A 564 32.30 -10.82 1.60
N ASP A 565 31.56 -11.92 1.78
CA ASP A 565 30.57 -12.12 2.85
C ASP A 565 29.47 -11.06 2.89
N GLN A 566 29.15 -10.48 1.73
CA GLN A 566 28.07 -9.49 1.61
C GLN A 566 26.75 -10.20 1.35
N PRO A 567 25.70 -10.00 2.17
CA PRO A 567 24.41 -10.60 1.92
C PRO A 567 23.79 -10.05 0.64
N TYR A 568 23.11 -10.90 -0.12
CA TYR A 568 22.29 -10.45 -1.23
C TYR A 568 21.02 -9.77 -0.70
N THR A 569 20.68 -8.62 -1.28
CA THR A 569 19.48 -7.85 -0.91
C THR A 569 18.28 -8.18 -1.79
N HIS A 570 18.54 -8.55 -3.04
CA HIS A 570 17.55 -8.91 -4.05
C HIS A 570 18.10 -10.02 -4.94
N TYR A 571 17.18 -10.77 -5.55
CA TYR A 571 17.46 -11.77 -6.56
C TYR A 571 16.69 -11.41 -7.82
N ARG A 572 17.34 -11.48 -8.97
CA ARG A 572 16.75 -11.23 -10.28
C ARG A 572 16.77 -12.52 -11.08
N LEU A 573 15.61 -12.87 -11.60
CA LEU A 573 15.34 -14.05 -12.39
C LEU A 573 15.05 -13.59 -13.79
N THR A 574 15.82 -14.05 -14.76
CA THR A 574 15.60 -13.76 -16.17
C THR A 574 15.40 -15.08 -16.90
N LEU A 575 14.20 -15.31 -17.41
CA LEU A 575 13.90 -16.44 -18.28
C LEU A 575 14.15 -16.03 -19.73
N ARG A 576 14.93 -16.84 -20.46
CA ARG A 576 15.30 -16.57 -21.85
C ARG A 576 15.14 -17.81 -22.73
N THR A 577 14.97 -17.58 -24.03
CA THR A 577 15.07 -18.60 -25.08
C THR A 577 15.98 -18.05 -26.18
N GLY A 578 17.13 -18.70 -26.40
CA GLY A 578 18.22 -18.12 -27.21
C GLY A 578 18.60 -16.72 -26.70
N GLU A 579 18.59 -15.73 -27.59
CA GLU A 579 18.89 -14.34 -27.23
C GLU A 579 17.69 -13.57 -26.65
N LYS A 580 16.46 -14.08 -26.80
CA LYS A 580 15.24 -13.36 -26.40
C LYS A 580 14.96 -13.53 -24.91
N SER A 581 14.80 -12.43 -24.19
CA SER A 581 14.27 -12.46 -22.81
C SER A 581 12.75 -12.58 -22.87
N LEU A 582 12.23 -13.59 -22.17
CA LEU A 582 10.80 -13.88 -22.08
C LEU A 582 10.17 -13.21 -20.86
N SER A 583 10.87 -13.23 -19.73
CA SER A 583 10.43 -12.57 -18.51
C SER A 583 11.62 -12.19 -17.63
N GLN A 584 11.43 -11.16 -16.82
CA GLN A 584 12.38 -10.74 -15.81
C GLN A 584 11.63 -10.37 -14.53
N ARG A 585 12.01 -10.96 -13.39
CA ARG A 585 11.40 -10.68 -12.09
C ARG A 585 12.47 -10.46 -11.05
N SER A 586 12.33 -9.39 -10.27
CA SER A 586 13.20 -9.13 -9.12
C SER A 586 12.43 -9.40 -7.83
N LEU A 587 13.05 -10.12 -6.90
CA LEU A 587 12.50 -10.51 -5.62
C LEU A 587 13.43 -10.01 -4.52
N ARG A 588 12.89 -9.35 -3.50
CA ARG A 588 13.67 -9.00 -2.30
C ARG A 588 14.10 -10.29 -1.61
N ALA A 589 15.37 -10.37 -1.22
CA ALA A 589 15.88 -11.49 -0.44
C ALA A 589 15.05 -11.62 0.86
N PRO A 590 14.63 -12.82 1.25
CA PRO A 590 13.91 -13.00 2.49
C PRO A 590 14.89 -12.73 3.65
N HIS A 591 14.43 -12.05 4.69
CA HIS A 591 15.27 -11.82 5.85
C HIS A 591 15.69 -13.15 6.48
N MET A 592 16.97 -13.27 6.85
CA MET A 592 17.54 -14.51 7.37
C MET A 592 16.69 -15.10 8.49
N VAL A 593 16.21 -16.32 8.29
CA VAL A 593 15.77 -17.17 9.39
C VAL A 593 17.04 -17.74 9.99
N GLN A 594 17.27 -17.49 11.29
CA GLN A 594 18.36 -18.11 12.02
C GLN A 594 18.34 -19.62 11.74
N ASN A 595 19.45 -20.17 11.24
CA ASN A 595 19.68 -21.57 10.85
C ASN A 595 19.39 -21.98 9.40
N MET A 596 18.96 -21.10 8.49
CA MET A 596 18.93 -21.43 7.06
C MET A 596 20.21 -20.96 6.35
N PRO A 597 21.05 -21.85 5.79
CA PRO A 597 22.28 -21.45 5.10
C PRO A 597 22.02 -20.90 3.69
N ARG A 598 20.83 -21.12 3.13
CA ARG A 598 20.46 -20.79 1.75
C ARG A 598 19.01 -20.30 1.70
N HIS A 599 18.69 -19.44 0.75
CA HIS A 599 17.30 -19.09 0.45
C HIS A 599 16.75 -20.05 -0.59
N VAL A 600 15.55 -20.61 -0.35
CA VAL A 600 14.91 -21.49 -1.32
C VAL A 600 13.89 -20.70 -2.11
N LEU A 601 14.07 -20.66 -3.42
CA LEU A 601 13.21 -19.98 -4.37
C LEU A 601 12.42 -21.03 -5.15
N SER A 602 11.10 -20.94 -5.11
CA SER A 602 10.18 -21.73 -5.94
C SER A 602 9.90 -20.98 -7.23
N VAL A 603 10.21 -21.57 -8.39
CA VAL A 603 9.94 -21.01 -9.71
C VAL A 603 8.97 -21.91 -10.47
N THR A 604 7.74 -21.45 -10.66
CA THR A 604 6.70 -22.18 -11.39
C THR A 604 6.59 -21.66 -12.81
N LEU A 605 6.79 -22.55 -13.78
CA LEU A 605 6.64 -22.29 -15.21
C LEU A 605 5.26 -22.77 -15.67
N LEU A 606 4.63 -22.00 -16.56
CA LEU A 606 3.35 -22.37 -17.18
C LEU A 606 3.61 -22.86 -18.61
N PRO A 607 3.67 -24.18 -18.86
CA PRO A 607 4.12 -24.72 -20.16
C PRO A 607 3.26 -24.23 -21.33
N GLY A 608 1.95 -24.06 -21.11
CA GLY A 608 1.02 -23.58 -22.14
C GLY A 608 1.23 -22.13 -22.59
N GLN A 609 2.03 -21.34 -21.86
CA GLN A 609 2.37 -19.95 -22.22
C GLN A 609 3.81 -19.79 -22.71
N LEU A 610 4.63 -20.84 -22.63
CA LEU A 610 6.01 -20.78 -23.10
C LEU A 610 6.06 -20.90 -24.63
N PRO A 611 6.79 -20.00 -25.32
CA PRO A 611 6.96 -20.10 -26.77
C PRO A 611 7.78 -21.34 -27.11
N LYS A 612 7.30 -22.18 -28.03
CA LYS A 612 7.98 -23.43 -28.43
C LYS A 612 9.48 -23.19 -28.68
N ALA A 613 10.31 -23.80 -27.84
CA ALA A 613 11.76 -23.79 -27.91
C ALA A 613 12.30 -25.12 -27.37
N GLU A 614 13.44 -25.59 -27.88
CA GLU A 614 14.07 -26.84 -27.39
C GLU A 614 14.56 -26.72 -25.95
N ALA A 615 14.96 -25.51 -25.55
CA ALA A 615 15.39 -25.22 -24.19
C ALA A 615 15.12 -23.76 -23.79
N TYR A 616 14.93 -23.55 -22.49
CA TYR A 616 14.86 -22.25 -21.85
C TYR A 616 16.01 -22.11 -20.85
N GLU A 617 16.57 -20.92 -20.72
CA GLU A 617 17.60 -20.60 -19.75
C GLU A 617 17.00 -19.72 -18.66
N LEU A 618 16.98 -20.20 -17.42
CA LEU A 618 16.66 -19.40 -16.24
C LEU A 618 17.96 -18.90 -15.62
N ARG A 619 18.27 -17.62 -15.85
CA ARG A 619 19.42 -16.94 -15.26
C ARG A 619 19.03 -16.37 -13.90
N VAL A 620 19.87 -16.60 -12.89
CA VAL A 620 19.68 -16.04 -11.55
C VAL A 620 20.84 -15.12 -11.20
N GLU A 621 20.51 -13.91 -10.78
CA GLU A 621 21.45 -12.89 -10.34
C GLU A 621 21.10 -12.42 -8.91
N GLY A 622 22.10 -12.10 -8.11
CA GLY A 622 21.96 -11.56 -6.76
C GLY A 622 22.50 -10.14 -6.68
N GLN A 623 21.78 -9.23 -6.05
CA GLN A 623 22.19 -7.86 -5.85
C GLN A 623 22.96 -7.69 -4.55
N THR A 624 24.22 -7.27 -4.65
CA THR A 624 25.07 -6.84 -3.52
C THR A 624 25.22 -5.32 -3.51
N ARG A 625 25.97 -4.76 -2.54
CA ARG A 625 26.35 -3.34 -2.55
C ARG A 625 27.17 -2.96 -3.80
N ASN A 626 27.85 -3.93 -4.40
CA ASN A 626 28.66 -3.76 -5.60
C ASN A 626 27.86 -3.97 -6.91
N GLY A 627 26.53 -4.07 -6.82
CA GLY A 627 25.64 -4.29 -7.96
C GLY A 627 25.19 -5.75 -8.13
N TRP A 628 24.58 -6.01 -9.28
CA TRP A 628 24.07 -7.33 -9.67
C TRP A 628 25.22 -8.27 -10.05
N ARG A 629 25.18 -9.50 -9.52
CA ARG A 629 26.14 -10.56 -9.82
C ARG A 629 25.41 -11.81 -10.25
N GLN A 630 25.90 -12.46 -11.29
CA GLN A 630 25.34 -13.75 -11.72
C GLN A 630 25.67 -14.83 -10.69
N LEU A 631 24.62 -15.50 -10.20
CA LEU A 631 24.73 -16.62 -9.26
C LEU A 631 24.81 -17.94 -10.00
N GLY A 632 24.08 -18.06 -11.11
CA GLY A 632 24.13 -19.23 -11.97
C GLY A 632 22.99 -19.25 -12.99
N ARG A 633 22.83 -20.40 -13.63
CA ARG A 633 21.82 -20.63 -14.66
C ARG A 633 21.30 -22.06 -14.59
N VAL A 634 20.02 -22.22 -14.88
CA VAL A 634 19.35 -23.52 -15.00
C VAL A 634 18.84 -23.64 -16.43
N VAL A 635 19.11 -24.76 -17.10
CA VAL A 635 18.61 -25.02 -18.44
C VAL A 635 17.42 -25.96 -18.35
N LEU A 636 16.29 -25.54 -18.90
CA LEU A 636 15.01 -26.22 -18.84
C LEU A 636 14.74 -26.76 -20.25
N ARG A 637 14.82 -28.07 -20.47
CA ARG A 637 14.60 -28.70 -21.77
C ARG A 637 13.14 -29.04 -21.94
N ALA A 638 12.53 -28.58 -23.03
CA ALA A 638 11.09 -28.71 -23.31
C ALA A 638 10.65 -30.14 -23.61
#